data_AF-A0AAD9ZWI3-F1
#
_entry.id   AF-A0AAD9ZWI3-F1
#
_cell.length_a   1.000
_cell.length_b   1.000
_cell.length_c   1.000
_cell.angle_alpha   90.00
_cell.angle_beta   90.00
_cell.angle_gamma   90.00
#
_symmetry.space_group_name_H-M   'P 1'
#
loop_
_entity.id
_entity.type
_entity.pdbx_description
1 polymer ?
#
loop_
_entity_poly.entity_id
_entity_poly.type
_entity_poly.pdbx_seq_one_letter_code
_entity_poly.pdbx_strand_id
1 'polypeptide(L)'
;MHDSFAKRAEMYYRQRPELMKLVEEFYRAYRALAERYDHATGALRQAHRTMAEAFPNQVPFALADDSPAGSVTEADPRTPDMAPVRAFFDPEELQIDALGLSPSHLHALKRNGAFTDESDSVTSRRGLKQLNDLFGSVEAANHAKFGEGRARKGLSFRDAEEKERAQNNGSHDLKVRVPSESERVSKAEMEILTLKNSLSKLEAEKEAGLLQYQQSLERLSNLESEVSHAREDSKGLRDQASKAEAEVQTLKVALTRLEAEREVNLLQYQQCLDKIFILEKNISRAEANAGELGERASKAEIEAQSVKQDLSRIEAEKEAALVKYEECLKMISDLEDKLMHAEEDARRINENVDKAESEVETLKQALAKLTDEKEDLALQYQQCLETISNLEHKLACVQEEARRLNSELDDEVAKFKGAEEKCLLLERSNQTLHSELESTAQKMGSQSQELTEKQKELGRLWTCIQEERLRFMEAETAFQTLQHLHSQSQEELRSLAAEFQNRVHILKDMETRNQCLQDEVEKVKEENKGLNEVNLSSTVSIKNLQDEILSLRETIGKLEAEVELRVDQRNALQQEIYCLKEELNELRKKHQAMMEQVESVSLNPDSFSLSVKELQDENSKLKEVCERDKSEKIVLVEKLEIMEKLLEKNAFLENSLSDLNAELEGVREKVKDLEEACQNLLREKSTLVAEKDILISQLQIANQNLEELSEKNNFLENSLFDANAELEGLGVKSKSLEDSCLLLANEKSGLITEREGLNFSVGHCPKRTG
;
A
#
# COMPACT_ATOMS: atom_id res chain seq x y z
N MET A 1 14.13 35.93 39.29
CA MET A 1 12.69 35.74 38.96
C MET A 1 12.25 36.44 37.67
N HIS A 2 12.76 37.63 37.31
CA HIS A 2 12.23 38.39 36.17
C HIS A 2 12.29 37.68 34.79
N ASP A 3 13.35 36.91 34.49
CA ASP A 3 13.47 36.21 33.19
C ASP A 3 12.36 35.20 32.89
N SER A 4 11.71 34.64 33.91
CA SER A 4 10.60 33.71 33.72
C SER A 4 9.32 34.41 33.25
N PHE A 5 9.11 35.67 33.65
CA PHE A 5 7.93 36.44 33.23
C PHE A 5 8.12 37.00 31.82
N ALA A 6 9.30 37.57 31.53
CA ALA A 6 9.63 38.09 30.20
C ALA A 6 9.49 37.02 29.10
N LYS A 7 10.08 35.82 29.30
CA LYS A 7 9.93 34.70 28.35
C LYS A 7 8.48 34.23 28.18
N ARG A 8 7.67 34.26 29.24
CA ARG A 8 6.26 33.84 29.20
C ARG A 8 5.37 34.86 28.50
N ALA A 9 5.66 36.15 28.66
CA ALA A 9 5.03 37.22 27.90
C ALA A 9 5.43 37.17 26.42
N GLU A 10 6.72 36.95 26.10
CA GLU A 10 7.19 36.80 24.72
C GLU A 10 6.53 35.63 24.00
N MET A 11 6.44 34.45 24.65
CA MET A 11 5.67 33.30 24.15
C MET A 11 4.21 33.68 23.83
N TYR A 12 3.53 34.38 24.74
CA TYR A 12 2.14 34.79 24.55
C TYR A 12 1.97 35.77 23.37
N TYR A 13 2.90 36.72 23.21
CA TYR A 13 2.88 37.64 22.06
C TYR A 13 3.27 36.97 20.74
N ARG A 14 4.10 35.92 20.75
CA ARG A 14 4.39 35.09 19.55
C ARG A 14 3.23 34.19 19.15
N GLN A 15 2.47 33.64 20.10
CA GLN A 15 1.30 32.78 19.84
C GLN A 15 0.04 33.57 19.46
N ARG A 16 -0.03 34.87 19.76
CA ARG A 16 -1.21 35.71 19.49
C ARG A 16 -1.60 35.80 17.99
N PRO A 17 -0.67 35.96 17.02
CA PRO A 17 -1.01 35.93 15.60
C PRO A 17 -1.52 34.56 15.12
N GLU A 18 -0.95 33.47 15.64
CA GLU A 18 -1.37 32.09 15.32
C GLU A 18 -2.79 31.82 15.84
N LEU A 19 -3.08 32.22 17.08
CA LEU A 19 -4.42 32.15 17.67
C LEU A 19 -5.43 33.02 16.89
N MET A 20 -5.03 34.22 16.46
CA MET A 20 -5.90 35.09 15.66
C MET A 20 -6.21 34.46 14.30
N LYS A 21 -5.20 33.89 13.63
CA LYS A 21 -5.36 33.17 12.36
C LYS A 21 -6.29 31.97 12.51
N LEU A 22 -6.14 31.19 13.58
CA LEU A 22 -7.03 30.06 13.89
C LEU A 22 -8.48 30.52 14.13
N VAL A 23 -8.69 31.62 14.84
CA VAL A 23 -10.04 32.19 15.06
C VAL A 23 -10.66 32.71 13.76
N GLU A 24 -9.88 33.35 12.88
CA GLU A 24 -10.33 33.75 11.55
C GLU A 24 -10.69 32.54 10.67
N GLU A 25 -9.88 31.49 10.69
CA GLU A 25 -10.13 30.24 9.97
C GLU A 25 -11.40 29.53 10.49
N PHE A 26 -11.58 29.46 11.81
CA PHE A 26 -12.83 28.97 12.43
C PHE A 26 -14.06 29.80 12.01
N TYR A 27 -13.97 31.13 12.02
CA TYR A 27 -15.07 32.00 11.61
C TYR A 27 -15.41 31.85 10.12
N ARG A 28 -14.40 31.73 9.24
CA ARG A 28 -14.60 31.44 7.81
C ARG A 28 -15.22 30.06 7.59
N ALA A 29 -14.76 29.03 8.32
CA ALA A 29 -15.31 27.67 8.23
C ALA A 29 -16.77 27.61 8.72
N TYR A 30 -17.08 28.24 9.85
CA TYR A 30 -18.43 28.32 10.39
C TYR A 30 -19.38 29.05 9.41
N ARG A 31 -18.91 30.16 8.82
CA ARG A 31 -19.67 30.90 7.81
C ARG A 31 -19.92 30.07 6.55
N ALA A 32 -18.91 29.39 6.02
CA ALA A 32 -19.06 28.52 4.85
C ALA A 32 -20.00 27.33 5.13
N LEU A 33 -20.01 26.81 6.37
CA LEU A 33 -20.94 25.77 6.81
C LEU A 33 -22.38 26.28 6.89
N ALA A 34 -22.60 27.48 7.46
CA ALA A 34 -23.91 28.12 7.50
C ALA A 34 -24.44 28.40 6.08
N GLU A 35 -23.61 28.98 5.21
CA GLU A 35 -23.95 29.22 3.80
C GLU A 35 -24.33 27.90 3.09
N ARG A 36 -23.58 26.80 3.30
CA ARG A 36 -23.95 25.47 2.75
C ARG A 36 -25.25 24.91 3.33
N TYR A 37 -25.54 25.15 4.61
CA TYR A 37 -26.78 24.71 5.25
C TYR A 37 -27.99 25.46 4.71
N ASP A 38 -27.87 26.77 4.47
CA ASP A 38 -28.90 27.58 3.82
C ASP A 38 -29.15 27.13 2.38
N HIS A 39 -28.09 26.83 1.60
CA HIS A 39 -28.22 26.27 0.25
C HIS A 39 -28.92 24.90 0.25
N ALA A 40 -28.54 23.99 1.16
CA ALA A 40 -29.15 22.67 1.27
C ALA A 40 -30.63 22.76 1.67
N THR A 41 -30.95 23.62 2.64
CA THR A 41 -32.34 23.87 3.10
C THR A 41 -33.19 24.54 2.02
N GLY A 42 -32.60 25.47 1.26
CA GLY A 42 -33.22 26.10 0.08
C GLY A 42 -33.53 25.08 -1.01
N ALA A 43 -32.55 24.25 -1.38
CA ALA A 43 -32.71 23.18 -2.37
C ALA A 43 -33.75 22.13 -1.93
N LEU A 44 -33.77 21.74 -0.66
CA LEU A 44 -34.77 20.81 -0.10
C LEU A 44 -36.19 21.40 -0.18
N ARG A 45 -36.38 22.67 0.20
CA ARG A 45 -37.67 23.37 0.06
C ARG A 45 -38.10 23.51 -1.40
N GLN A 46 -37.16 23.74 -2.32
CA GLN A 46 -37.44 23.79 -3.76
C GLN A 46 -37.81 22.41 -4.32
N ALA A 47 -37.13 21.34 -3.91
CA ALA A 47 -37.45 19.97 -4.28
C ALA A 47 -38.84 19.56 -3.77
N HIS A 48 -39.17 19.88 -2.50
CA HIS A 48 -40.51 19.64 -1.95
C HIS A 48 -41.60 20.40 -2.71
N ARG A 49 -41.35 21.65 -3.12
CA ARG A 49 -42.29 22.42 -3.96
C ARG A 49 -42.47 21.78 -5.34
N THR A 50 -41.37 21.43 -6.00
CA THR A 50 -41.38 20.79 -7.34
C THR A 50 -42.08 19.43 -7.30
N MET A 51 -41.89 18.66 -6.22
CA MET A 51 -42.56 17.37 -6.02
C MET A 51 -44.07 17.52 -5.78
N ALA A 52 -44.49 18.55 -5.03
CA ALA A 52 -45.91 18.88 -4.84
C ALA A 52 -46.57 19.37 -6.14
N GLU A 53 -45.85 20.14 -6.97
CA GLU A 53 -46.31 20.59 -8.29
C GLU A 53 -46.40 19.44 -9.30
N ALA A 54 -45.46 18.48 -9.25
CA ALA A 54 -45.43 17.32 -10.15
C ALA A 54 -46.48 16.25 -9.82
N PHE A 55 -46.96 16.16 -8.57
CA PHE A 55 -47.93 15.16 -8.13
C PHE A 55 -49.10 15.76 -7.33
N PRO A 56 -50.00 16.56 -7.96
CA PRO A 56 -51.08 17.28 -7.26
C PRO A 56 -52.11 16.41 -6.53
N ASN A 57 -52.17 15.11 -6.86
CA ASN A 57 -53.17 14.17 -6.35
C ASN A 57 -52.70 13.33 -5.15
N GLN A 58 -51.49 13.55 -4.63
CA GLN A 58 -51.07 12.98 -3.36
C GLN A 58 -51.36 13.96 -2.23
N VAL A 59 -52.38 13.65 -1.41
CA VAL A 59 -52.74 14.43 -0.23
C VAL A 59 -51.54 14.48 0.72
N PRO A 60 -51.08 15.67 1.17
CA PRO A 60 -49.96 15.76 2.10
C PRO A 60 -50.25 15.04 3.41
N PHE A 61 -49.34 14.14 3.82
CA PHE A 61 -49.25 13.70 5.21
C PHE A 61 -48.71 14.86 6.05
N ALA A 62 -49.61 15.71 6.53
CA ALA A 62 -49.29 16.69 7.55
C ALA A 62 -49.16 15.98 8.90
N LEU A 63 -47.92 15.84 9.39
CA LEU A 63 -47.65 15.75 10.83
C LEU A 63 -47.34 17.16 11.35
N ALA A 64 -48.41 17.90 11.62
CA ALA A 64 -48.49 18.92 12.66
C ALA A 64 -49.57 18.44 13.63
N ASP A 65 -49.53 18.65 14.95
CA ASP A 65 -48.67 19.47 15.82
C ASP A 65 -48.14 18.54 16.95
N ASP A 66 -47.24 18.89 17.87
CA ASP A 66 -47.51 19.81 18.97
C ASP A 66 -46.27 20.63 19.38
N SER A 67 -46.36 21.95 19.23
CA SER A 67 -45.68 22.94 20.10
C SER A 67 -46.71 23.87 20.73
N PRO A 68 -46.85 23.90 22.07
CA PRO A 68 -47.88 24.72 22.71
C PRO A 68 -47.46 26.20 22.86
N ALA A 69 -48.17 27.04 22.11
CA ALA A 69 -48.58 28.43 22.42
C ALA A 69 -47.54 29.59 22.47
N GLY A 70 -47.83 30.68 21.73
CA GLY A 70 -46.95 31.86 21.69
C GLY A 70 -47.41 33.18 21.02
N SER A 71 -48.70 33.43 20.71
CA SER A 71 -49.26 34.76 20.27
C SER A 71 -48.86 35.30 18.87
N VAL A 72 -49.56 36.20 18.13
CA VAL A 72 -50.92 36.82 18.17
C VAL A 72 -51.21 37.53 16.81
N THR A 73 -52.50 37.79 16.43
CA THR A 73 -53.02 38.65 15.31
C THR A 73 -52.72 38.27 13.84
N GLU A 74 -53.57 38.50 12.82
CA GLU A 74 -55.01 38.87 12.70
C GLU A 74 -55.53 38.62 11.25
N ALA A 75 -56.85 38.77 11.03
CA ALA A 75 -57.54 39.02 9.74
C ALA A 75 -57.78 37.89 8.68
N ASP A 76 -58.99 37.32 8.75
CA ASP A 76 -59.90 36.90 7.65
C ASP A 76 -60.17 38.13 6.69
N PRO A 77 -60.77 38.08 5.46
CA PRO A 77 -61.78 37.08 5.08
C PRO A 77 -62.00 36.66 3.59
N ARG A 78 -62.50 35.42 3.38
CA ARG A 78 -63.90 35.10 2.93
C ARG A 78 -64.07 33.67 2.38
N THR A 79 -65.28 33.15 2.58
CA THR A 79 -65.73 31.76 2.39
C THR A 79 -66.67 31.60 1.16
N PRO A 80 -67.58 30.60 1.02
CA PRO A 80 -67.44 29.49 0.05
C PRO A 80 -68.66 29.35 -0.91
N ASP A 81 -68.74 28.31 -1.76
CA ASP A 81 -69.97 27.47 -1.80
C ASP A 81 -69.92 26.09 -2.51
N MET A 82 -70.85 25.26 -2.03
CA MET A 82 -71.40 23.92 -2.29
C MET A 82 -71.45 23.22 -3.68
N ALA A 83 -71.02 21.94 -3.64
CA ALA A 83 -71.82 20.69 -3.83
C ALA A 83 -72.20 20.12 -5.24
N PRO A 84 -72.50 18.78 -5.34
CA PRO A 84 -72.41 17.99 -6.59
C PRO A 84 -73.69 17.23 -7.00
N VAL A 85 -73.70 16.54 -8.17
CA VAL A 85 -74.55 15.36 -8.47
C VAL A 85 -73.85 14.34 -9.40
N ARG A 86 -74.22 13.06 -9.25
CA ARG A 86 -73.81 11.82 -9.96
C ARG A 86 -74.27 11.79 -11.46
N ALA A 87 -74.08 10.77 -12.33
CA ALA A 87 -74.08 9.31 -12.09
C ALA A 87 -73.86 8.38 -13.34
N PHE A 88 -73.64 7.08 -13.02
CA PHE A 88 -74.05 5.82 -13.72
C PHE A 88 -73.18 5.07 -14.78
N PHE A 89 -72.33 4.16 -14.27
CA PHE A 89 -72.24 2.68 -14.49
C PHE A 89 -71.87 2.01 -15.85
N ASP A 90 -70.72 1.28 -15.90
CA ASP A 90 -70.49 -0.21 -15.82
C ASP A 90 -71.46 -1.25 -16.47
N PRO A 91 -71.10 -2.57 -16.64
CA PRO A 91 -69.80 -3.31 -16.49
C PRO A 91 -69.50 -4.52 -17.50
N GLU A 92 -68.34 -5.19 -17.32
CA GLU A 92 -68.03 -6.68 -17.46
C GLU A 92 -68.18 -7.44 -18.84
N GLU A 93 -67.58 -8.63 -19.15
CA GLU A 93 -66.79 -9.66 -18.41
C GLU A 93 -65.81 -10.53 -19.31
N LEU A 94 -65.24 -11.62 -18.74
CA LEU A 94 -64.09 -12.49 -19.10
C LEU A 94 -64.26 -13.59 -20.20
N GLN A 95 -63.14 -14.13 -20.74
CA GLN A 95 -62.74 -15.57 -20.61
C GLN A 95 -61.41 -15.98 -21.33
N ILE A 96 -60.80 -17.10 -20.91
CA ILE A 96 -59.46 -17.64 -21.28
C ILE A 96 -59.48 -19.20 -21.37
N ASP A 97 -58.50 -19.76 -22.11
CA ASP A 97 -57.98 -21.15 -22.15
C ASP A 97 -58.71 -22.31 -22.89
N ALA A 98 -57.94 -23.00 -23.78
CA ALA A 98 -57.53 -24.40 -23.61
C ALA A 98 -56.56 -24.89 -24.73
N LEU A 99 -55.62 -25.80 -24.39
CA LEU A 99 -54.57 -26.37 -25.28
C LEU A 99 -54.91 -27.78 -25.80
N GLY A 100 -54.28 -28.25 -26.90
CA GLY A 100 -54.34 -29.67 -27.28
C GLY A 100 -53.59 -30.18 -28.52
N LEU A 101 -52.38 -30.74 -28.30
CA LEU A 101 -51.76 -31.91 -28.98
C LEU A 101 -51.14 -31.84 -30.42
N SER A 102 -49.86 -32.24 -30.49
CA SER A 102 -49.02 -32.63 -31.67
C SER A 102 -49.20 -34.15 -31.99
N PRO A 103 -48.27 -34.90 -32.68
CA PRO A 103 -47.15 -34.62 -33.62
C PRO A 103 -47.26 -35.47 -34.95
N SER A 104 -46.39 -35.50 -35.99
CA SER A 104 -45.00 -36.02 -36.03
C SER A 104 -44.43 -36.13 -37.49
N HIS A 105 -43.09 -36.05 -37.63
CA HIS A 105 -42.20 -36.85 -38.53
C HIS A 105 -42.24 -36.81 -40.09
N LEU A 106 -41.08 -36.41 -40.68
CA LEU A 106 -40.19 -37.14 -41.64
C LEU A 106 -39.75 -36.49 -42.97
N HIS A 107 -38.45 -36.72 -43.24
CA HIS A 107 -37.68 -36.72 -44.52
C HIS A 107 -37.42 -35.43 -45.34
N ALA A 108 -36.19 -34.94 -45.19
CA ALA A 108 -35.16 -34.73 -46.24
C ALA A 108 -35.55 -34.60 -47.73
N LEU A 109 -34.96 -33.62 -48.44
CA LEU A 109 -33.70 -33.83 -49.19
C LEU A 109 -33.09 -32.50 -49.72
N LYS A 110 -31.78 -32.49 -49.95
CA LYS A 110 -30.94 -31.39 -50.47
C LYS A 110 -30.64 -31.56 -51.95
N ARG A 111 -30.78 -30.54 -52.81
CA ARG A 111 -30.03 -30.46 -54.09
C ARG A 111 -29.88 -29.04 -54.66
N ASN A 112 -28.74 -28.80 -55.30
CA ASN A 112 -28.34 -27.55 -55.96
C ASN A 112 -28.44 -27.65 -57.50
N GLY A 113 -28.53 -26.50 -58.19
CA GLY A 113 -28.22 -26.32 -59.63
C GLY A 113 -29.33 -26.78 -60.61
N ALA A 114 -29.46 -26.21 -61.81
CA ALA A 114 -28.65 -25.19 -62.49
C ALA A 114 -29.48 -24.43 -63.58
N PHE A 115 -28.86 -23.39 -64.15
CA PHE A 115 -29.26 -22.56 -65.31
C PHE A 115 -30.25 -23.14 -66.34
N THR A 116 -31.15 -22.29 -66.88
CA THR A 116 -31.08 -21.87 -68.30
C THR A 116 -31.96 -20.66 -68.64
N ASP A 117 -31.60 -20.07 -69.76
CA ASP A 117 -31.87 -18.75 -70.34
C ASP A 117 -33.24 -18.57 -71.04
N GLU A 118 -33.48 -17.31 -71.44
CA GLU A 118 -34.19 -16.84 -72.65
C GLU A 118 -35.73 -16.91 -72.87
N SER A 119 -36.19 -15.81 -73.49
CA SER A 119 -37.18 -15.72 -74.59
C SER A 119 -38.64 -15.31 -74.37
N ASP A 120 -39.11 -14.48 -75.32
CA ASP A 120 -40.43 -13.87 -75.47
C ASP A 120 -41.57 -14.85 -75.86
N SER A 121 -42.83 -14.47 -75.58
CA SER A 121 -43.83 -14.08 -76.62
C SER A 121 -45.32 -14.48 -76.35
N VAL A 122 -46.21 -13.49 -76.54
CA VAL A 122 -47.52 -13.57 -77.25
C VAL A 122 -48.58 -14.61 -76.79
N THR A 123 -49.72 -14.22 -76.20
CA THR A 123 -50.99 -13.78 -76.86
C THR A 123 -52.00 -13.34 -75.75
N SER A 124 -53.00 -12.45 -75.95
CA SER A 124 -54.22 -12.67 -76.75
C SER A 124 -55.25 -11.50 -76.68
N ARG A 125 -56.13 -11.39 -77.69
CA ARG A 125 -57.55 -10.92 -77.63
C ARG A 125 -57.95 -9.41 -77.60
N ARG A 126 -57.95 -8.81 -78.80
CA ARG A 126 -59.11 -8.19 -79.52
C ARG A 126 -60.20 -7.39 -78.74
N GLY A 127 -60.38 -6.09 -79.07
CA GLY A 127 -61.71 -5.58 -79.50
C GLY A 127 -62.27 -4.20 -79.04
N LEU A 128 -62.25 -3.23 -79.98
CA LEU A 128 -63.35 -2.28 -80.36
C LEU A 128 -63.79 -1.04 -79.53
N LYS A 129 -63.96 0.05 -80.30
CA LYS A 129 -64.78 1.29 -80.14
C LYS A 129 -64.26 2.48 -79.32
N GLN A 130 -63.84 3.52 -80.05
CA GLN A 130 -64.14 4.92 -79.77
C GLN A 130 -64.50 5.65 -81.09
N LEU A 131 -65.69 6.24 -81.13
CA LEU A 131 -66.08 7.32 -82.06
C LEU A 131 -67.45 7.84 -81.66
N ASN A 132 -67.49 8.94 -80.92
CA ASN A 132 -68.25 10.15 -81.24
C ASN A 132 -67.88 11.23 -80.21
N ASP A 133 -67.55 12.45 -80.65
CA ASP A 133 -68.52 13.54 -80.49
C ASP A 133 -68.09 14.81 -81.23
N LEU A 134 -69.08 15.68 -81.42
CA LEU A 134 -69.19 16.70 -82.45
C LEU A 134 -69.22 18.09 -81.81
N PHE A 135 -68.47 19.07 -82.33
CA PHE A 135 -68.89 20.48 -82.28
C PHE A 135 -68.19 21.34 -83.34
N GLY A 136 -68.94 22.29 -83.93
CA GLY A 136 -68.37 23.53 -84.49
C GLY A 136 -68.37 23.72 -86.00
N SER A 137 -69.54 24.08 -86.56
CA SER A 137 -69.78 25.10 -87.62
C SER A 137 -68.76 25.34 -88.75
N VAL A 138 -69.22 25.33 -90.01
CA VAL A 138 -69.26 26.52 -90.90
C VAL A 138 -70.05 26.23 -92.19
N GLU A 139 -70.59 27.28 -92.79
CA GLU A 139 -71.46 27.31 -93.97
C GLU A 139 -70.75 26.93 -95.28
N ALA A 140 -71.49 26.40 -96.27
CA ALA A 140 -71.70 27.07 -97.57
C ALA A 140 -72.39 26.17 -98.65
N ALA A 141 -73.59 26.60 -99.04
CA ALA A 141 -74.08 26.76 -100.43
C ALA A 141 -73.95 25.66 -101.52
N ASN A 142 -75.08 25.46 -102.23
CA ASN A 142 -75.22 25.06 -103.65
C ASN A 142 -74.88 23.60 -104.04
N HIS A 143 -75.68 22.81 -104.79
CA HIS A 143 -77.04 22.89 -105.37
C HIS A 143 -77.62 21.41 -105.37
N ALA A 144 -78.74 20.97 -105.98
CA ALA A 144 -79.70 21.57 -106.90
C ALA A 144 -81.13 20.95 -106.83
N LYS A 145 -82.13 21.84 -106.73
CA LYS A 145 -83.39 21.93 -107.52
C LYS A 145 -84.31 20.70 -107.75
N PHE A 146 -85.52 20.85 -107.18
CA PHE A 146 -86.87 20.67 -107.77
C PHE A 146 -87.42 19.27 -108.11
N GLY A 147 -88.65 19.01 -107.61
CA GLY A 147 -89.47 17.84 -107.95
C GLY A 147 -90.78 17.74 -107.15
N GLU A 148 -91.54 18.83 -107.04
CA GLU A 148 -92.81 18.88 -106.27
C GLU A 148 -94.04 18.89 -107.21
N GLY A 149 -95.15 18.24 -106.82
CA GLY A 149 -96.45 18.30 -107.50
C GLY A 149 -96.95 16.92 -107.96
N ARG A 150 -98.01 16.32 -107.36
CA ARG A 150 -99.45 16.70 -107.31
C ARG A 150 -100.20 16.29 -108.59
N ALA A 151 -101.23 15.46 -108.40
CA ALA A 151 -102.04 14.87 -109.47
C ALA A 151 -102.96 15.87 -110.20
N ARG A 152 -103.33 15.55 -111.46
CA ARG A 152 -104.72 15.59 -111.98
C ARG A 152 -104.89 15.11 -113.44
N LYS A 153 -105.85 14.20 -113.62
CA LYS A 153 -107.01 14.32 -114.54
C LYS A 153 -106.77 14.47 -116.06
N GLY A 154 -107.01 13.38 -116.79
CA GLY A 154 -107.48 13.39 -118.18
C GLY A 154 -108.78 12.57 -118.29
N LEU A 155 -109.80 13.10 -118.97
CA LEU A 155 -111.11 12.45 -119.16
C LEU A 155 -111.55 12.55 -120.63
N SER A 156 -112.32 11.54 -121.06
CA SER A 156 -113.48 11.61 -122.00
C SER A 156 -113.32 11.96 -123.50
N PHE A 157 -113.70 10.96 -124.32
CA PHE A 157 -114.66 10.95 -125.46
C PHE A 157 -114.50 11.82 -126.72
N ARG A 158 -114.53 11.12 -127.88
CA ARG A 158 -115.47 11.20 -129.04
C ARG A 158 -115.21 9.95 -129.93
N ASP A 159 -116.15 9.22 -130.53
CA ASP A 159 -117.45 9.48 -131.22
C ASP A 159 -117.35 10.01 -132.66
N ALA A 160 -118.26 9.49 -133.52
CA ALA A 160 -118.46 9.70 -134.97
C ALA A 160 -117.38 9.07 -135.88
N GLU A 161 -117.69 8.28 -136.92
CA GLU A 161 -118.76 8.38 -137.93
C GLU A 161 -119.53 7.04 -138.09
N GLU A 162 -120.86 6.98 -138.20
CA GLU A 162 -121.70 7.43 -139.33
C GLU A 162 -121.29 6.92 -140.73
N LYS A 163 -121.78 5.72 -141.08
CA LYS A 163 -122.71 5.50 -142.22
C LYS A 163 -123.27 4.08 -142.14
N GLU A 164 -124.55 3.89 -141.83
CA GLU A 164 -125.71 4.11 -142.71
C GLU A 164 -125.66 3.36 -144.05
N ARG A 165 -126.71 2.54 -144.23
CA ARG A 165 -127.36 2.14 -145.49
C ARG A 165 -126.51 1.24 -146.41
N ALA A 166 -126.82 -0.06 -146.55
CA ALA A 166 -128.09 -0.66 -146.96
C ALA A 166 -128.57 -0.21 -148.34
N GLN A 167 -128.56 -1.14 -149.29
CA GLN A 167 -129.53 -1.36 -150.37
C GLN A 167 -129.23 -2.75 -150.97
N ASN A 168 -130.19 -3.68 -151.01
CA ASN A 168 -131.19 -3.91 -152.08
C ASN A 168 -130.54 -4.52 -153.36
N ASN A 169 -131.20 -5.34 -154.18
CA ASN A 169 -132.47 -6.10 -154.08
C ASN A 169 -132.52 -7.10 -155.26
N GLY A 170 -133.50 -8.02 -155.26
CA GLY A 170 -133.95 -8.74 -156.46
C GLY A 170 -133.15 -10.01 -156.78
N SER A 171 -133.73 -11.20 -156.93
CA SER A 171 -135.15 -11.60 -157.04
C SER A 171 -135.90 -11.04 -158.25
N HIS A 172 -135.74 -11.72 -159.37
CA HIS A 172 -136.63 -11.86 -160.54
C HIS A 172 -136.31 -13.26 -161.13
N ASP A 173 -137.19 -14.02 -161.78
CA ASP A 173 -138.51 -13.67 -162.31
C ASP A 173 -139.50 -14.85 -162.20
N LEU A 174 -140.72 -14.58 -161.75
CA LEU A 174 -141.84 -15.53 -161.82
C LEU A 174 -142.73 -15.11 -163.00
N LYS A 175 -143.09 -16.06 -163.86
CA LYS A 175 -144.01 -15.94 -165.00
C LYS A 175 -145.27 -15.12 -164.65
N VAL A 176 -145.56 -14.05 -165.40
CA VAL A 176 -146.84 -13.30 -165.30
C VAL A 176 -147.40 -12.97 -166.69
N ARG A 177 -148.75 -12.96 -166.78
CA ARG A 177 -149.69 -12.48 -167.84
C ARG A 177 -150.32 -13.63 -168.64
N VAL A 178 -151.63 -13.95 -168.53
CA VAL A 178 -152.86 -13.22 -168.08
C VAL A 178 -153.81 -14.18 -167.24
N PRO A 179 -154.93 -13.77 -166.59
CA PRO A 179 -155.03 -13.30 -165.17
C PRO A 179 -156.08 -14.01 -164.26
N SER A 180 -156.14 -13.69 -162.93
CA SER A 180 -157.37 -13.33 -162.14
C SER A 180 -157.22 -13.13 -160.60
N GLU A 181 -157.77 -12.02 -160.08
CA GLU A 181 -158.17 -11.55 -158.71
C GLU A 181 -157.60 -11.95 -157.30
N SER A 182 -156.76 -12.96 -157.05
CA SER A 182 -156.60 -13.50 -155.66
C SER A 182 -155.54 -12.91 -154.67
N GLU A 183 -154.69 -11.93 -155.02
CA GLU A 183 -153.35 -11.80 -154.37
C GLU A 183 -153.04 -10.63 -153.40
N ARG A 184 -154.02 -9.89 -152.83
CA ARG A 184 -153.70 -8.67 -152.05
C ARG A 184 -153.48 -8.83 -150.53
N VAL A 185 -153.94 -9.90 -149.88
CA VAL A 185 -154.04 -9.96 -148.40
C VAL A 185 -152.74 -10.44 -147.72
N SER A 186 -151.99 -11.33 -148.35
CA SER A 186 -150.86 -12.06 -147.72
C SER A 186 -149.61 -11.23 -147.38
N LYS A 187 -149.47 -10.01 -147.90
CA LYS A 187 -148.28 -9.17 -147.64
C LYS A 187 -148.29 -8.52 -146.25
N ALA A 188 -149.46 -8.13 -145.74
CA ALA A 188 -149.57 -7.38 -144.49
C ALA A 188 -149.24 -8.23 -143.24
N GLU A 189 -149.55 -9.52 -143.26
CA GLU A 189 -149.30 -10.43 -142.14
C GLU A 189 -147.80 -10.67 -141.90
N MET A 190 -146.99 -10.61 -142.96
CA MET A 190 -145.55 -10.87 -142.89
C MET A 190 -144.76 -9.73 -142.24
N GLU A 191 -145.22 -8.47 -142.39
CA GLU A 191 -144.62 -7.29 -141.74
C GLU A 191 -144.88 -7.28 -140.21
N ILE A 192 -146.06 -7.72 -139.76
CA ILE A 192 -146.36 -7.84 -138.33
C ILE A 192 -145.43 -8.88 -137.66
N LEU A 193 -145.15 -9.98 -138.36
CA LEU A 193 -144.24 -11.02 -137.88
C LEU A 193 -142.80 -10.51 -137.72
N THR A 194 -142.31 -9.67 -138.64
CA THR A 194 -140.95 -9.09 -138.54
C THR A 194 -140.84 -8.07 -137.40
N LEU A 195 -141.85 -7.21 -137.22
CA LEU A 195 -141.89 -6.26 -136.09
C LEU A 195 -141.88 -6.99 -134.74
N LYS A 196 -142.68 -8.05 -134.59
CA LYS A 196 -142.73 -8.86 -133.36
C LYS A 196 -141.36 -9.48 -133.02
N ASN A 197 -140.61 -9.92 -134.04
CA ASN A 197 -139.25 -10.43 -133.89
C ASN A 197 -138.20 -9.35 -133.58
N SER A 198 -138.45 -8.09 -133.95
CA SER A 198 -137.58 -6.97 -133.56
C SER A 198 -137.79 -6.55 -132.10
N LEU A 199 -139.05 -6.59 -131.64
CA LEU A 199 -139.42 -6.18 -130.28
C LEU A 199 -138.93 -7.20 -129.24
N SER A 200 -138.97 -8.50 -129.55
CA SER A 200 -138.40 -9.54 -128.68
C SER A 200 -136.87 -9.47 -128.56
N LYS A 201 -136.15 -9.02 -129.61
CA LYS A 201 -134.71 -8.73 -129.53
C LYS A 201 -134.44 -7.54 -128.61
N LEU A 202 -135.19 -6.44 -128.76
CA LEU A 202 -135.04 -5.25 -127.92
C LEU A 202 -135.31 -5.56 -126.44
N GLU A 203 -136.31 -6.40 -126.15
CA GLU A 203 -136.62 -6.85 -124.78
C GLU A 203 -135.44 -7.67 -124.20
N ALA A 204 -134.88 -8.61 -124.98
CA ALA A 204 -133.71 -9.40 -124.56
C ALA A 204 -132.44 -8.54 -124.37
N GLU A 205 -132.23 -7.51 -125.21
CA GLU A 205 -131.13 -6.55 -125.08
C GLU A 205 -131.28 -5.67 -123.82
N LYS A 206 -132.51 -5.22 -123.52
CA LYS A 206 -132.86 -4.52 -122.27
C LYS A 206 -132.61 -5.40 -121.03
N GLU A 207 -133.03 -6.67 -121.06
CA GLU A 207 -132.79 -7.61 -119.96
C GLU A 207 -131.29 -7.91 -119.78
N ALA A 208 -130.54 -8.10 -120.87
CA ALA A 208 -129.09 -8.25 -120.83
C ALA A 208 -128.39 -7.00 -120.27
N GLY A 209 -128.85 -5.80 -120.65
CA GLY A 209 -128.34 -4.53 -120.12
C GLY A 209 -128.62 -4.35 -118.63
N LEU A 210 -129.82 -4.72 -118.16
CA LEU A 210 -130.17 -4.72 -116.73
C LEU A 210 -129.29 -5.71 -115.94
N LEU A 211 -129.07 -6.92 -116.46
CA LEU A 211 -128.16 -7.89 -115.83
C LEU A 211 -126.72 -7.39 -115.77
N GLN A 212 -126.21 -6.75 -116.83
CA GLN A 212 -124.87 -6.13 -116.81
C GLN A 212 -124.77 -4.97 -115.81
N TYR A 213 -125.80 -4.14 -115.70
CA TYR A 213 -125.86 -3.07 -114.70
C TYR A 213 -125.87 -3.64 -113.28
N GLN A 214 -126.67 -4.67 -113.02
CA GLN A 214 -126.76 -5.34 -111.72
C GLN A 214 -125.43 -6.02 -111.33
N GLN A 215 -124.77 -6.71 -112.26
CA GLN A 215 -123.41 -7.24 -112.07
C GLN A 215 -122.38 -6.13 -111.82
N SER A 216 -122.53 -4.96 -112.44
CA SER A 216 -121.65 -3.82 -112.23
C SER A 216 -121.85 -3.18 -110.86
N LEU A 217 -123.09 -3.14 -110.37
CA LEU A 217 -123.44 -2.68 -109.02
C LEU A 217 -122.87 -3.63 -107.94
N GLU A 218 -122.99 -4.94 -108.16
CA GLU A 218 -122.40 -5.97 -107.29
C GLU A 218 -120.86 -5.86 -107.24
N ARG A 219 -120.20 -5.69 -108.40
CA ARG A 219 -118.75 -5.42 -108.46
C ARG A 219 -118.35 -4.15 -107.72
N LEU A 220 -119.14 -3.08 -107.83
CA LEU A 220 -118.88 -1.84 -107.08
C LEU A 220 -119.04 -2.05 -105.57
N SER A 221 -120.05 -2.79 -105.13
CA SER A 221 -120.23 -3.14 -103.71
C SER A 221 -119.07 -3.98 -103.16
N ASN A 222 -118.52 -4.90 -103.97
CA ASN A 222 -117.36 -5.70 -103.59
C ASN A 222 -116.07 -4.87 -103.56
N LEU A 223 -115.88 -3.96 -104.51
CA LEU A 223 -114.75 -3.02 -104.48
C LEU A 223 -114.84 -2.03 -103.30
N GLU A 224 -116.05 -1.60 -102.92
CA GLU A 224 -116.26 -0.73 -101.77
C GLU A 224 -115.98 -1.44 -100.43
N SER A 225 -116.32 -2.73 -100.30
CA SER A 225 -115.94 -3.53 -99.14
C SER A 225 -114.43 -3.84 -99.11
N GLU A 226 -113.81 -4.18 -100.24
CA GLU A 226 -112.35 -4.35 -100.36
C GLU A 226 -111.59 -3.05 -99.98
N VAL A 227 -112.04 -1.89 -100.46
CA VAL A 227 -111.46 -0.58 -100.09
C VAL A 227 -111.68 -0.25 -98.61
N SER A 228 -112.82 -0.65 -98.04
CA SER A 228 -113.10 -0.47 -96.61
C SER A 228 -112.18 -1.34 -95.75
N HIS A 229 -112.02 -2.63 -96.09
CA HIS A 229 -111.08 -3.52 -95.42
C HIS A 229 -109.63 -3.03 -95.56
N ALA A 230 -109.18 -2.68 -96.77
CA ALA A 230 -107.83 -2.13 -96.98
C ALA A 230 -107.60 -0.82 -96.20
N ARG A 231 -108.65 0.00 -96.00
CA ARG A 231 -108.59 1.20 -95.16
C ARG A 231 -108.45 0.86 -93.68
N GLU A 232 -109.21 -0.12 -93.19
CA GLU A 232 -109.11 -0.61 -91.81
C GLU A 232 -107.74 -1.25 -91.53
N ASP A 233 -107.24 -2.10 -92.44
CA ASP A 233 -105.89 -2.66 -92.37
C ASP A 233 -104.82 -1.56 -92.37
N SER A 234 -104.94 -0.54 -93.24
CA SER A 234 -104.02 0.60 -93.25
C SER A 234 -104.03 1.42 -91.95
N LYS A 235 -105.15 1.40 -91.23
CA LYS A 235 -105.27 2.02 -89.91
C LYS A 235 -104.63 1.14 -88.85
N GLY A 236 -104.89 -0.17 -88.85
CA GLY A 236 -104.22 -1.13 -87.95
C GLY A 236 -102.70 -1.09 -88.08
N LEU A 237 -102.18 -1.06 -89.32
CA LEU A 237 -100.75 -0.90 -89.60
C LEU A 237 -100.18 0.45 -89.12
N ARG A 238 -100.95 1.54 -89.23
CA ARG A 238 -100.54 2.87 -88.72
C ARG A 238 -100.50 2.89 -87.19
N ASP A 239 -101.51 2.34 -86.54
CA ASP A 239 -101.60 2.26 -85.09
C ASP A 239 -100.46 1.36 -84.56
N GLN A 240 -100.18 0.23 -85.23
CA GLN A 240 -99.01 -0.63 -84.96
C GLN A 240 -97.68 0.09 -85.18
N ALA A 241 -97.53 0.89 -86.25
CA ALA A 241 -96.33 1.68 -86.50
C ALA A 241 -96.11 2.76 -85.42
N SER A 242 -97.17 3.45 -84.99
CA SER A 242 -97.08 4.44 -83.91
C SER A 242 -96.72 3.81 -82.56
N LYS A 243 -97.21 2.60 -82.29
CA LYS A 243 -96.84 1.82 -81.11
C LYS A 243 -95.37 1.39 -81.18
N ALA A 244 -94.92 0.88 -82.32
CA ALA A 244 -93.51 0.53 -82.53
C ALA A 244 -92.58 1.76 -82.42
N GLU A 245 -93.01 2.93 -82.89
CA GLU A 245 -92.26 4.18 -82.74
C GLU A 245 -92.14 4.61 -81.26
N ALA A 246 -93.22 4.50 -80.47
CA ALA A 246 -93.18 4.74 -79.02
C ALA A 246 -92.28 3.73 -78.28
N GLU A 247 -92.34 2.45 -78.64
CA GLU A 247 -91.44 1.39 -78.14
C GLU A 247 -89.97 1.71 -78.51
N VAL A 248 -89.68 2.18 -79.72
CA VAL A 248 -88.32 2.63 -80.12
C VAL A 248 -87.85 3.85 -79.32
N GLN A 249 -88.69 4.86 -79.10
CA GLN A 249 -88.32 6.04 -78.32
C GLN A 249 -88.05 5.70 -76.85
N THR A 250 -88.88 4.84 -76.23
CA THR A 250 -88.66 4.38 -74.85
C THR A 250 -87.39 3.54 -74.73
N LEU A 251 -87.11 2.64 -75.69
CA LEU A 251 -85.85 1.91 -75.75
C LEU A 251 -84.64 2.85 -75.95
N LYS A 252 -84.77 3.90 -76.76
CA LYS A 252 -83.72 4.90 -76.97
C LYS A 252 -83.39 5.65 -75.68
N VAL A 253 -84.39 6.09 -74.92
CA VAL A 253 -84.19 6.71 -73.60
C VAL A 253 -83.53 5.73 -72.63
N ALA A 254 -83.99 4.48 -72.56
CA ALA A 254 -83.37 3.44 -71.72
C ALA A 254 -81.90 3.18 -72.09
N LEU A 255 -81.57 3.18 -73.39
CA LEU A 255 -80.22 2.98 -73.90
C LEU A 255 -79.30 4.15 -73.51
N THR A 256 -79.73 5.41 -73.69
CA THR A 256 -78.95 6.58 -73.25
C THR A 256 -78.72 6.59 -71.73
N ARG A 257 -79.69 6.13 -70.93
CA ARG A 257 -79.53 5.99 -69.48
C ARG A 257 -78.51 4.92 -69.11
N LEU A 258 -78.55 3.77 -69.77
CA LEU A 258 -77.58 2.68 -69.59
C LEU A 258 -76.16 3.08 -70.03
N GLU A 259 -76.02 3.91 -71.06
CA GLU A 259 -74.72 4.46 -71.48
C GLU A 259 -74.13 5.38 -70.40
N ALA A 260 -74.93 6.30 -69.84
CA ALA A 260 -74.50 7.15 -68.73
C ALA A 260 -74.17 6.35 -67.46
N GLU A 261 -74.99 5.36 -67.09
CA GLU A 261 -74.71 4.44 -65.97
C GLU A 261 -73.39 3.67 -66.20
N ARG A 262 -73.12 3.20 -67.44
CA ARG A 262 -71.87 2.53 -67.81
C ARG A 262 -70.66 3.47 -67.66
N GLU A 263 -70.77 4.73 -68.05
CA GLU A 263 -69.67 5.71 -67.95
C GLU A 263 -69.34 6.09 -66.51
N VAL A 264 -70.36 6.29 -65.66
CA VAL A 264 -70.17 6.51 -64.22
C VAL A 264 -69.50 5.29 -63.58
N ASN A 265 -69.94 4.08 -63.92
CA ASN A 265 -69.32 2.85 -63.42
C ASN A 265 -67.88 2.68 -63.92
N LEU A 266 -67.58 3.05 -65.18
CA LEU A 266 -66.22 3.01 -65.73
C LEU A 266 -65.27 3.96 -64.96
N LEU A 267 -65.74 5.18 -64.66
CA LEU A 267 -65.00 6.15 -63.84
C LEU A 267 -64.75 5.63 -62.41
N GLN A 268 -65.73 4.96 -61.80
CA GLN A 268 -65.57 4.32 -60.49
C GLN A 268 -64.55 3.17 -60.55
N TYR A 269 -64.59 2.32 -61.58
CA TYR A 269 -63.58 1.28 -61.78
C TYR A 269 -62.18 1.87 -61.95
N GLN A 270 -62.03 2.95 -62.71
CA GLN A 270 -60.74 3.64 -62.86
C GLN A 270 -60.22 4.17 -61.51
N GLN A 271 -61.07 4.84 -60.71
CA GLN A 271 -60.70 5.30 -59.37
C GLN A 271 -60.33 4.15 -58.42
N CYS A 272 -60.94 2.97 -58.57
CA CYS A 272 -60.56 1.79 -57.82
C CYS A 272 -59.18 1.25 -58.25
N LEU A 273 -58.89 1.23 -59.55
CA LEU A 273 -57.57 0.85 -60.07
C LEU A 273 -56.47 1.80 -59.59
N ASP A 274 -56.71 3.12 -59.64
CA ASP A 274 -55.76 4.12 -59.16
C ASP A 274 -55.47 3.96 -57.64
N LYS A 275 -56.49 3.63 -56.84
CA LYS A 275 -56.33 3.31 -55.41
C LYS A 275 -55.53 2.03 -55.20
N ILE A 276 -55.80 0.97 -55.98
CA ILE A 276 -55.05 -0.28 -55.92
C ILE A 276 -53.58 -0.02 -56.24
N PHE A 277 -53.27 0.72 -57.30
CA PHE A 277 -51.90 1.08 -57.68
C PHE A 277 -51.16 1.86 -56.56
N ILE A 278 -51.84 2.81 -55.90
CA ILE A 278 -51.26 3.53 -54.75
C ILE A 278 -51.00 2.59 -53.57
N LEU A 279 -51.90 1.64 -53.30
CA LEU A 279 -51.76 0.66 -52.23
C LEU A 279 -50.62 -0.34 -52.52
N GLU A 280 -50.54 -0.88 -53.73
CA GLU A 280 -49.44 -1.75 -54.19
C GLU A 280 -48.09 -1.05 -54.02
N LYS A 281 -47.97 0.21 -54.49
CA LYS A 281 -46.74 1.01 -54.30
C LYS A 281 -46.39 1.24 -52.83
N ASN A 282 -47.39 1.41 -51.97
CA ASN A 282 -47.18 1.54 -50.52
C ASN A 282 -46.74 0.22 -49.88
N ILE A 283 -47.30 -0.91 -50.32
CA ILE A 283 -46.92 -2.25 -49.87
C ILE A 283 -45.47 -2.54 -50.27
N SER A 284 -45.09 -2.37 -51.54
CA SER A 284 -43.69 -2.61 -51.98
C SER A 284 -42.67 -1.73 -51.25
N ARG A 285 -43.04 -0.50 -50.89
CA ARG A 285 -42.20 0.37 -50.05
C ARG A 285 -42.12 -0.14 -48.60
N ALA A 286 -43.21 -0.63 -48.03
CA ALA A 286 -43.22 -1.21 -46.69
C ALA A 286 -42.41 -2.52 -46.64
N GLU A 287 -42.49 -3.35 -47.67
CA GLU A 287 -41.70 -4.57 -47.84
C GLU A 287 -40.20 -4.26 -47.95
N ALA A 288 -39.81 -3.28 -48.77
CA ALA A 288 -38.42 -2.82 -48.86
C ALA A 288 -37.89 -2.32 -47.52
N ASN A 289 -38.65 -1.45 -46.82
CA ASN A 289 -38.29 -0.96 -45.49
C ASN A 289 -38.20 -2.10 -44.45
N ALA A 290 -39.06 -3.11 -44.53
CA ALA A 290 -39.01 -4.28 -43.66
C ALA A 290 -37.76 -5.14 -43.93
N GLY A 291 -37.34 -5.26 -45.20
CA GLY A 291 -36.07 -5.86 -45.58
C GLY A 291 -34.87 -5.15 -44.96
N GLU A 292 -34.76 -3.83 -45.13
CA GLU A 292 -33.69 -3.02 -44.52
C GLU A 292 -33.67 -3.13 -42.99
N LEU A 293 -34.83 -3.18 -42.34
CA LEU A 293 -34.94 -3.37 -40.90
C LEU A 293 -34.50 -4.78 -40.48
N GLY A 294 -34.79 -5.81 -41.27
CA GLY A 294 -34.32 -7.18 -41.07
C GLY A 294 -32.80 -7.32 -41.21
N GLU A 295 -32.20 -6.66 -42.20
CA GLU A 295 -30.73 -6.60 -42.37
C GLU A 295 -30.08 -5.85 -41.20
N ARG A 296 -30.67 -4.72 -40.76
CA ARG A 296 -30.17 -3.96 -39.60
C ARG A 296 -30.28 -4.76 -38.30
N ALA A 297 -31.37 -5.51 -38.12
CA ALA A 297 -31.57 -6.38 -36.96
C ALA A 297 -30.58 -7.55 -36.94
N SER A 298 -30.38 -8.25 -38.06
CA SER A 298 -29.43 -9.36 -38.12
C SER A 298 -27.98 -8.91 -37.95
N LYS A 299 -27.61 -7.74 -38.49
CA LYS A 299 -26.30 -7.12 -38.21
C LYS A 299 -26.11 -6.79 -36.73
N ALA A 300 -27.10 -6.16 -36.09
CA ALA A 300 -27.06 -5.85 -34.66
C ALA A 300 -27.00 -7.12 -33.78
N GLU A 301 -27.66 -8.21 -34.20
CA GLU A 301 -27.58 -9.50 -33.51
C GLU A 301 -26.18 -10.13 -33.61
N ILE A 302 -25.54 -10.08 -34.78
CA ILE A 302 -24.16 -10.54 -34.97
C ILE A 302 -23.19 -9.71 -34.11
N GLU A 303 -23.33 -8.39 -34.10
CA GLU A 303 -22.52 -7.49 -33.26
C GLU A 303 -22.72 -7.79 -31.76
N ALA A 304 -23.97 -8.00 -31.31
CA ALA A 304 -24.25 -8.39 -29.93
C ALA A 304 -23.68 -9.78 -29.56
N GLN A 305 -23.70 -10.75 -30.49
CA GLN A 305 -23.05 -12.05 -30.28
C GLN A 305 -21.53 -11.94 -30.19
N SER A 306 -20.90 -11.07 -31.02
CA SER A 306 -19.45 -10.79 -30.93
C SER A 306 -19.09 -10.19 -29.58
N VAL A 307 -19.80 -9.14 -29.14
CA VAL A 307 -19.57 -8.48 -27.84
C VAL A 307 -19.77 -9.48 -26.69
N LYS A 308 -20.74 -10.39 -26.79
CA LYS A 308 -20.93 -11.45 -25.79
C LYS A 308 -19.75 -12.43 -25.73
N GLN A 309 -19.15 -12.79 -26.86
CA GLN A 309 -17.94 -13.61 -26.90
C GLN A 309 -16.73 -12.85 -26.30
N ASP A 310 -16.55 -11.58 -26.67
CA ASP A 310 -15.48 -10.74 -26.12
C ASP A 310 -15.60 -10.57 -24.60
N LEU A 311 -16.81 -10.36 -24.06
CA LEU A 311 -17.06 -10.32 -22.62
C LEU A 311 -16.67 -11.65 -21.94
N SER A 312 -17.06 -12.80 -22.50
CA SER A 312 -16.69 -14.10 -21.94
C SER A 312 -15.17 -14.37 -21.97
N ARG A 313 -14.45 -13.84 -22.97
CA ARG A 313 -12.99 -13.89 -23.03
C ARG A 313 -12.36 -13.02 -21.94
N ILE A 314 -12.81 -11.78 -21.79
CA ILE A 314 -12.31 -10.84 -20.77
C ILE A 314 -12.59 -11.37 -19.35
N GLU A 315 -13.74 -12.01 -19.13
CA GLU A 315 -14.09 -12.62 -17.85
C GLU A 315 -13.15 -13.80 -17.51
N ALA A 316 -12.81 -14.65 -18.49
CA ALA A 316 -11.83 -15.71 -18.31
C ALA A 316 -10.39 -15.18 -18.11
N GLU A 317 -10.00 -14.11 -18.82
CA GLU A 317 -8.70 -13.44 -18.66
C GLU A 317 -8.56 -12.81 -17.26
N LYS A 318 -9.62 -12.15 -16.77
CA LYS A 318 -9.72 -11.62 -15.41
C LYS A 318 -9.55 -12.73 -14.37
N GLU A 319 -10.27 -13.84 -14.52
CA GLU A 319 -10.20 -14.96 -13.57
C GLU A 319 -8.80 -15.60 -13.55
N ALA A 320 -8.19 -15.78 -14.72
CA ALA A 320 -6.80 -16.25 -14.82
C ALA A 320 -5.78 -15.25 -14.23
N ALA A 321 -6.07 -13.95 -14.24
CA ALA A 321 -5.25 -12.93 -13.57
C ALA A 321 -5.43 -12.96 -12.04
N LEU A 322 -6.65 -13.20 -11.55
CA LEU A 322 -6.93 -13.36 -10.11
C LEU A 322 -6.20 -14.58 -9.53
N VAL A 323 -6.24 -15.74 -10.19
CA VAL A 323 -5.51 -16.94 -9.76
C VAL A 323 -3.99 -16.66 -9.65
N LYS A 324 -3.40 -15.97 -10.63
CA LYS A 324 -1.99 -15.58 -10.57
C LYS A 324 -1.69 -14.60 -9.43
N TYR A 325 -2.61 -13.69 -9.13
CA TYR A 325 -2.48 -12.77 -8.01
C TYR A 325 -2.52 -13.50 -6.66
N GLU A 326 -3.40 -14.49 -6.50
CA GLU A 326 -3.44 -15.37 -5.32
C GLU A 326 -2.15 -16.20 -5.18
N GLU A 327 -1.61 -16.74 -6.28
CA GLU A 327 -0.30 -17.41 -6.29
C GLU A 327 0.83 -16.48 -5.84
N CYS A 328 0.84 -15.22 -6.32
CA CYS A 328 1.80 -14.20 -5.88
C CYS A 328 1.66 -13.87 -4.38
N LEU A 329 0.44 -13.68 -3.88
CA LEU A 329 0.20 -13.44 -2.45
C LEU A 329 0.70 -14.61 -1.58
N LYS A 330 0.44 -15.85 -2.00
CA LYS A 330 0.96 -17.03 -1.31
C LYS A 330 2.48 -17.06 -1.29
N MET A 331 3.13 -16.75 -2.42
CA MET A 331 4.58 -16.70 -2.49
C MET A 331 5.18 -15.55 -1.66
N ILE A 332 4.47 -14.42 -1.49
CA ILE A 332 4.84 -13.35 -0.56
C ILE A 332 4.79 -13.86 0.89
N SER A 333 3.69 -14.50 1.31
CA SER A 333 3.58 -15.09 2.65
C SER A 333 4.67 -16.14 2.92
N ASP A 334 4.98 -17.00 1.95
CA ASP A 334 6.07 -17.98 2.03
C ASP A 334 7.47 -17.32 2.10
N LEU A 335 7.62 -16.06 1.71
CA LEU A 335 8.86 -15.27 1.80
C LEU A 335 8.93 -14.49 3.11
N GLU A 336 7.81 -13.91 3.57
CA GLU A 336 7.67 -13.25 4.87
C GLU A 336 7.99 -14.23 6.01
N ASP A 337 7.45 -15.46 5.97
CA ASP A 337 7.78 -16.51 6.94
C ASP A 337 9.28 -16.83 6.96
N LYS A 338 9.93 -16.95 5.78
CA LYS A 338 11.37 -17.21 5.68
C LYS A 338 12.21 -16.04 6.21
N LEU A 339 11.77 -14.80 5.96
CA LEU A 339 12.43 -13.60 6.44
C LEU A 339 12.33 -13.53 7.97
N MET A 340 11.16 -13.78 8.56
CA MET A 340 10.97 -13.87 10.01
C MET A 340 11.88 -14.92 10.67
N HIS A 341 12.07 -16.09 10.03
CA HIS A 341 12.99 -17.11 10.53
C HIS A 341 14.46 -16.65 10.45
N ALA A 342 14.86 -15.99 9.36
CA ALA A 342 16.21 -15.47 9.19
C ALA A 342 16.53 -14.30 10.14
N GLU A 343 15.56 -13.43 10.43
CA GLU A 343 15.68 -12.37 11.44
C GLU A 343 15.84 -12.95 12.85
N GLU A 344 15.11 -14.00 13.19
CA GLU A 344 15.24 -14.67 14.49
C GLU A 344 16.57 -15.42 14.63
N ASP A 345 17.08 -16.02 13.55
CA ASP A 345 18.45 -16.56 13.50
C ASP A 345 19.50 -15.46 13.71
N ALA A 346 19.35 -14.32 13.03
CA ALA A 346 20.24 -13.17 13.20
C ALA A 346 20.19 -12.61 14.64
N ARG A 347 19.00 -12.51 15.25
CA ARG A 347 18.82 -12.09 16.65
C ARG A 347 19.59 -13.02 17.60
N ARG A 348 19.42 -14.34 17.44
CA ARG A 348 20.10 -15.36 18.26
C ARG A 348 21.62 -15.35 18.06
N ILE A 349 22.10 -15.06 16.86
CA ILE A 349 23.53 -14.85 16.61
C ILE A 349 24.02 -13.60 17.34
N ASN A 350 23.30 -12.47 17.26
CA ASN A 350 23.69 -11.24 17.96
C ASN A 350 23.76 -11.45 19.47
N GLU A 351 22.74 -12.06 20.08
CA GLU A 351 22.75 -12.38 21.52
C GLU A 351 23.95 -13.25 21.94
N ASN A 352 24.44 -14.12 21.05
CA ASN A 352 25.61 -14.95 21.32
C ASN A 352 26.93 -14.17 21.12
N VAL A 353 26.96 -13.21 20.18
CA VAL A 353 28.06 -12.25 20.05
C VAL A 353 28.12 -11.36 21.29
N ASP A 354 27.01 -10.77 21.73
CA ASP A 354 26.94 -9.92 22.93
C ASP A 354 27.45 -10.66 24.19
N LYS A 355 27.06 -11.94 24.35
CA LYS A 355 27.57 -12.81 25.42
C LYS A 355 29.09 -13.02 25.29
N ALA A 356 29.57 -13.40 24.12
CA ALA A 356 31.00 -13.62 23.88
C ALA A 356 31.84 -12.34 24.05
N GLU A 357 31.34 -11.18 23.65
CA GLU A 357 31.97 -9.88 23.89
C GLU A 357 32.04 -9.57 25.39
N SER A 358 30.96 -9.84 26.15
CA SER A 358 30.97 -9.68 27.60
C SER A 358 31.97 -10.59 28.29
N GLU A 359 32.08 -11.86 27.87
CA GLU A 359 33.08 -12.81 28.36
C GLU A 359 34.50 -12.32 28.03
N VAL A 360 34.77 -11.90 26.79
CA VAL A 360 36.05 -11.32 26.37
C VAL A 360 36.41 -10.08 27.20
N GLU A 361 35.45 -9.21 27.51
CA GLU A 361 35.70 -8.03 28.34
C GLU A 361 36.01 -8.40 29.79
N THR A 362 35.33 -9.39 30.37
CA THR A 362 35.70 -9.90 31.70
C THR A 362 37.10 -10.53 31.72
N LEU A 363 37.50 -11.22 30.64
CA LEU A 363 38.85 -11.79 30.50
C LEU A 363 39.91 -10.69 30.35
N LYS A 364 39.65 -9.61 29.61
CA LYS A 364 40.55 -8.43 29.55
C LYS A 364 40.75 -7.82 30.94
N GLN A 365 39.68 -7.65 31.72
CA GLN A 365 39.77 -7.11 33.09
C GLN A 365 40.56 -8.03 34.02
N ALA A 366 40.43 -9.35 33.87
CA ALA A 366 41.23 -10.32 34.62
C ALA A 366 42.72 -10.28 34.21
N LEU A 367 43.02 -10.15 32.91
CA LEU A 367 44.39 -10.02 32.39
C LEU A 367 45.05 -8.71 32.84
N ALA A 368 44.31 -7.60 32.90
CA ALA A 368 44.79 -6.33 33.44
C ALA A 368 45.24 -6.49 34.90
N LYS A 369 44.36 -7.01 35.77
CA LYS A 369 44.69 -7.27 37.18
C LYS A 369 45.90 -8.20 37.35
N LEU A 370 45.98 -9.28 36.57
CA LEU A 370 47.12 -10.20 36.61
C LEU A 370 48.42 -9.54 36.11
N THR A 371 48.32 -8.54 35.23
CA THR A 371 49.46 -7.75 34.77
C THR A 371 49.92 -6.79 35.86
N ASP A 372 48.99 -6.09 36.52
CA ASP A 372 49.27 -5.22 37.67
C ASP A 372 49.95 -6.03 38.80
N GLU A 373 49.38 -7.18 39.18
CA GLU A 373 49.95 -8.10 40.18
C GLU A 373 51.36 -8.59 39.79
N LYS A 374 51.58 -8.87 38.50
CA LYS A 374 52.90 -9.27 37.99
C LYS A 374 53.90 -8.12 38.04
N GLU A 375 53.49 -6.89 37.77
CA GLU A 375 54.34 -5.70 37.86
C GLU A 375 54.69 -5.39 39.32
N ASP A 376 53.72 -5.48 40.25
CA ASP A 376 53.96 -5.39 41.69
C ASP A 376 54.96 -6.45 42.19
N LEU A 377 54.80 -7.70 41.76
CA LEU A 377 55.74 -8.79 42.08
C LEU A 377 57.13 -8.55 41.46
N ALA A 378 57.21 -7.98 40.26
CA ALA A 378 58.48 -7.61 39.63
C ALA A 378 59.19 -6.47 40.39
N LEU A 379 58.44 -5.47 40.85
CA LEU A 379 58.95 -4.38 41.70
C LEU A 379 59.44 -4.91 43.05
N GLN A 380 58.68 -5.80 43.71
CA GLN A 380 59.11 -6.47 44.94
C GLN A 380 60.38 -7.30 44.72
N TYR A 381 60.47 -8.03 43.60
CA TYR A 381 61.68 -8.79 43.26
C TYR A 381 62.89 -7.88 43.01
N GLN A 382 62.70 -6.73 42.35
CA GLN A 382 63.74 -5.73 42.15
C GLN A 382 64.22 -5.12 43.48
N GLN A 383 63.31 -4.82 44.41
CA GLN A 383 63.66 -4.39 45.77
C GLN A 383 64.42 -5.46 46.56
N CYS A 384 64.05 -6.73 46.42
CA CYS A 384 64.83 -7.85 46.97
C CYS A 384 66.25 -7.91 46.39
N LEU A 385 66.43 -7.72 45.08
CA LEU A 385 67.76 -7.67 44.46
C LEU A 385 68.58 -6.49 44.97
N GLU A 386 68.01 -5.29 45.07
CA GLU A 386 68.70 -4.10 45.58
C GLU A 386 69.10 -4.26 47.07
N THR A 387 68.23 -4.84 47.89
CA THR A 387 68.55 -5.11 49.30
C THR A 387 69.64 -6.18 49.44
N ILE A 388 69.64 -7.22 48.60
CA ILE A 388 70.73 -8.19 48.51
C ILE A 388 72.05 -7.49 48.13
N SER A 389 72.08 -6.69 47.06
CA SER A 389 73.30 -5.97 46.65
C SER A 389 73.82 -5.01 47.74
N ASN A 390 72.93 -4.35 48.47
CA ASN A 390 73.30 -3.52 49.61
C ASN A 390 73.86 -4.34 50.79
N LEU A 391 73.33 -5.54 51.04
CA LEU A 391 73.85 -6.45 52.05
C LEU A 391 75.21 -7.03 51.64
N GLU A 392 75.39 -7.42 50.38
CA GLU A 392 76.67 -7.87 49.81
C GLU A 392 77.76 -6.81 49.94
N HIS A 393 77.44 -5.55 49.59
CA HIS A 393 78.36 -4.42 49.78
C HIS A 393 78.73 -4.22 51.26
N LYS A 394 77.75 -4.24 52.18
CA LYS A 394 78.01 -4.14 53.63
C LYS A 394 78.88 -5.29 54.13
N LEU A 395 78.62 -6.51 53.66
CA LEU A 395 79.38 -7.71 54.03
C LEU A 395 80.82 -7.61 53.53
N ALA A 396 81.04 -7.11 52.30
CA ALA A 396 82.37 -6.81 51.78
C ALA A 396 83.11 -5.74 52.62
N CYS A 397 82.45 -4.66 53.03
CA CYS A 397 83.04 -3.66 53.92
C CYS A 397 83.45 -4.25 55.29
N VAL A 398 82.55 -5.03 55.91
CA VAL A 398 82.84 -5.72 57.20
C VAL A 398 83.96 -6.74 57.03
N GLN A 399 84.03 -7.44 55.90
CA GLN A 399 85.11 -8.38 55.60
C GLN A 399 86.46 -7.67 55.46
N GLU A 400 86.50 -6.50 54.83
CA GLU A 400 87.73 -5.71 54.71
C GLU A 400 88.16 -5.11 56.06
N GLU A 401 87.22 -4.65 56.88
CA GLU A 401 87.52 -4.23 58.26
C GLU A 401 88.04 -5.40 59.11
N ALA A 402 87.46 -6.60 58.98
CA ALA A 402 87.97 -7.79 59.65
C ALA A 402 89.39 -8.17 59.18
N ARG A 403 89.73 -7.99 57.88
CA ARG A 403 91.11 -8.15 57.39
C ARG A 403 92.05 -7.13 58.02
N ARG A 404 91.64 -5.84 58.10
CA ARG A 404 92.41 -4.77 58.74
C ARG A 404 92.67 -5.08 60.21
N LEU A 405 91.63 -5.41 60.97
CA LEU A 405 91.73 -5.77 62.39
C LEU A 405 92.58 -7.02 62.63
N ASN A 406 92.53 -8.02 61.73
CA ASN A 406 93.43 -9.17 61.82
C ASN A 406 94.90 -8.76 61.60
N SER A 407 95.20 -7.87 60.65
CA SER A 407 96.56 -7.36 60.47
C SER A 407 97.05 -6.50 61.65
N GLU A 408 96.16 -5.68 62.24
CA GLU A 408 96.45 -4.93 63.48
C GLU A 408 96.71 -5.89 64.66
N LEU A 409 95.95 -6.99 64.76
CA LEU A 409 96.13 -8.02 65.78
C LEU A 409 97.44 -8.78 65.59
N ASP A 410 97.82 -9.15 64.37
CA ASP A 410 99.10 -9.81 64.08
C ASP A 410 100.28 -8.90 64.46
N ASP A 411 100.19 -7.60 64.17
CA ASP A 411 101.17 -6.58 64.60
C ASP A 411 101.25 -6.45 66.13
N GLU A 412 100.13 -6.40 66.84
CA GLU A 412 100.10 -6.36 68.31
C GLU A 412 100.59 -7.68 68.94
N VAL A 413 100.28 -8.84 68.35
CA VAL A 413 100.82 -10.14 68.77
C VAL A 413 102.34 -10.19 68.55
N ALA A 414 102.86 -9.60 67.48
CA ALA A 414 104.30 -9.47 67.26
C ALA A 414 104.96 -8.55 68.30
N LYS A 415 104.34 -7.42 68.64
CA LYS A 415 104.81 -6.52 69.72
C LYS A 415 104.76 -7.22 71.08
N PHE A 416 103.70 -7.97 71.38
CA PHE A 416 103.54 -8.73 72.61
C PHE A 416 104.61 -9.81 72.74
N LYS A 417 104.88 -10.61 71.70
CA LYS A 417 106.00 -11.57 71.69
C LYS A 417 107.34 -10.88 71.95
N GLY A 418 107.59 -9.74 71.33
CA GLY A 418 108.79 -8.93 71.58
C GLY A 418 108.86 -8.30 72.99
N ALA A 419 107.74 -8.23 73.71
CA ALA A 419 107.69 -7.83 75.13
C ALA A 419 107.84 -9.05 76.07
N GLU A 420 107.22 -10.18 75.74
CA GLU A 420 107.35 -11.46 76.42
C GLU A 420 108.82 -11.95 76.41
N GLU A 421 109.52 -11.85 75.28
CA GLU A 421 110.95 -12.13 75.18
C GLU A 421 111.81 -11.23 76.09
N LYS A 422 111.43 -9.95 76.26
CA LYS A 422 112.09 -9.03 77.20
C LYS A 422 111.79 -9.41 78.66
N CYS A 423 110.57 -9.83 78.97
CA CYS A 423 110.21 -10.36 80.28
C CYS A 423 111.01 -11.63 80.62
N LEU A 424 111.14 -12.57 79.68
CA LEU A 424 111.96 -13.78 79.85
C LEU A 424 113.45 -13.46 80.02
N LEU A 425 113.98 -12.44 79.35
CA LEU A 425 115.34 -11.93 79.57
C LEU A 425 115.51 -11.33 80.98
N LEU A 426 114.56 -10.52 81.43
CA LEU A 426 114.55 -9.96 82.79
C LEU A 426 114.42 -11.06 83.85
N GLU A 427 113.59 -12.08 83.61
CA GLU A 427 113.38 -13.20 84.53
C GLU A 427 114.67 -14.04 84.68
N ARG A 428 115.36 -14.35 83.59
CA ARG A 428 116.71 -14.98 83.64
C ARG A 428 117.72 -14.13 84.40
N SER A 429 117.69 -12.81 84.21
CA SER A 429 118.55 -11.89 84.97
C SER A 429 118.22 -11.91 86.46
N ASN A 430 116.94 -11.93 86.83
CA ASN A 430 116.49 -12.03 88.22
C ASN A 430 116.87 -13.37 88.86
N GLN A 431 116.72 -14.49 88.14
CA GLN A 431 117.18 -15.81 88.60
C GLN A 431 118.70 -15.82 88.85
N THR A 432 119.47 -15.14 87.99
CA THR A 432 120.92 -14.98 88.17
C THR A 432 121.24 -14.16 89.42
N LEU A 433 120.59 -13.00 89.62
CA LEU A 433 120.75 -12.17 90.82
C LEU A 433 120.32 -12.90 92.11
N HIS A 434 119.25 -13.70 92.06
CA HIS A 434 118.86 -14.57 93.19
C HIS A 434 119.92 -15.61 93.52
N SER A 435 120.56 -16.21 92.51
CA SER A 435 121.66 -17.18 92.69
C SER A 435 122.89 -16.52 93.35
N GLU A 436 123.22 -15.28 92.97
CA GLU A 436 124.27 -14.49 93.61
C GLU A 436 123.91 -14.13 95.07
N LEU A 437 122.66 -13.69 95.31
CA LEU A 437 122.16 -13.37 96.65
C LEU A 437 122.26 -14.59 97.58
N GLU A 438 121.81 -15.76 97.12
CA GLU A 438 121.85 -17.01 97.90
C GLU A 438 123.28 -17.45 98.20
N SER A 439 124.23 -17.26 97.25
CA SER A 439 125.66 -17.46 97.48
C SER A 439 126.23 -16.52 98.57
N THR A 440 125.82 -15.24 98.58
CA THR A 440 126.23 -14.32 99.66
C THR A 440 125.60 -14.65 101.00
N ALA A 441 124.35 -15.12 101.02
CA ALA A 441 123.66 -15.59 102.22
C ALA A 441 124.35 -16.83 102.82
N GLN A 442 124.83 -17.76 101.98
CA GLN A 442 125.59 -18.94 102.44
C GLN A 442 126.94 -18.57 103.07
N LYS A 443 127.63 -17.54 102.53
CA LYS A 443 128.83 -16.95 103.16
C LYS A 443 128.50 -16.28 104.51
N MET A 444 127.40 -15.54 104.59
CA MET A 444 126.96 -14.92 105.84
C MET A 444 126.62 -15.98 106.91
N GLY A 445 125.95 -17.07 106.51
CA GLY A 445 125.62 -18.19 107.40
C GLY A 445 126.86 -18.86 108.01
N SER A 446 127.91 -19.07 107.20
CA SER A 446 129.17 -19.65 107.68
C SER A 446 129.92 -18.72 108.64
N GLN A 447 129.94 -17.40 108.40
CA GLN A 447 130.46 -16.42 109.36
C GLN A 447 129.64 -16.36 110.66
N SER A 448 128.31 -16.44 110.56
CA SER A 448 127.44 -16.46 111.75
C SER A 448 127.68 -17.71 112.60
N GLN A 449 127.95 -18.86 112.00
CA GLN A 449 128.25 -20.10 112.72
C GLN A 449 129.56 -20.00 113.50
N GLU A 450 130.62 -19.43 112.92
CA GLU A 450 131.90 -19.14 113.59
C GLU A 450 131.70 -18.24 114.83
N LEU A 451 130.83 -17.23 114.71
CA LEU A 451 130.42 -16.37 115.82
C LEU A 451 129.73 -17.15 116.96
N THR A 452 128.84 -18.10 116.63
CA THR A 452 128.18 -18.93 117.67
C THR A 452 129.14 -19.86 118.41
N GLU A 453 130.20 -20.35 117.76
CA GLU A 453 131.22 -21.16 118.39
C GLU A 453 132.02 -20.34 119.43
N LYS A 454 132.35 -19.09 119.11
CA LYS A 454 132.97 -18.14 120.05
C LYS A 454 132.08 -17.82 121.24
N GLN A 455 130.77 -17.69 121.03
CA GLN A 455 129.79 -17.50 122.12
C GLN A 455 129.81 -18.67 123.13
N LYS A 456 129.98 -19.91 122.66
CA LYS A 456 130.08 -21.11 123.53
C LYS A 456 131.37 -21.16 124.36
N GLU A 457 132.50 -20.66 123.84
CA GLU A 457 133.74 -20.52 124.61
C GLU A 457 133.56 -19.53 125.78
N LEU A 458 132.94 -18.39 125.50
CA LEU A 458 132.57 -17.38 126.52
C LEU A 458 131.66 -17.96 127.62
N GLY A 459 130.68 -18.79 127.23
CA GLY A 459 129.81 -19.49 128.19
C GLY A 459 130.57 -20.41 129.16
N ARG A 460 131.56 -21.16 128.67
CA ARG A 460 132.38 -22.05 129.52
C ARG A 460 133.24 -21.27 130.52
N LEU A 461 133.84 -20.15 130.10
CA LEU A 461 134.58 -19.26 130.99
C LEU A 461 133.70 -18.66 132.10
N TRP A 462 132.43 -18.37 131.80
CA TRP A 462 131.54 -17.74 132.78
C TRP A 462 131.18 -18.68 133.93
N THR A 463 130.98 -19.98 133.66
CA THR A 463 130.71 -21.01 134.68
C THR A 463 131.83 -21.10 135.71
N CYS A 464 133.10 -21.15 135.28
CA CYS A 464 134.25 -21.26 136.19
C CYS A 464 134.38 -20.09 137.17
N ILE A 465 133.95 -18.87 136.78
CA ILE A 465 134.00 -17.69 137.66
C ILE A 465 132.90 -17.74 138.74
N GLN A 466 131.76 -18.38 138.46
CA GLN A 466 130.68 -18.52 139.45
C GLN A 466 131.01 -19.58 140.52
N GLU A 467 131.73 -20.64 140.17
CA GLU A 467 132.18 -21.65 141.14
C GLU A 467 133.16 -21.09 142.18
N GLU A 468 134.08 -20.19 141.78
CA GLU A 468 134.95 -19.47 142.72
C GLU A 468 134.16 -18.47 143.60
N ARG A 469 133.13 -17.82 143.07
CA ARG A 469 132.25 -16.94 143.86
C ARG A 469 131.47 -17.69 144.93
N LEU A 470 131.02 -18.91 144.64
CA LEU A 470 130.29 -19.74 145.61
C LEU A 470 131.18 -20.13 146.79
N ARG A 471 132.42 -20.56 146.54
CA ARG A 471 133.42 -20.85 147.59
C ARG A 471 133.77 -19.63 148.46
N PHE A 472 133.72 -18.42 147.90
CA PHE A 472 133.90 -17.18 148.69
C PHE A 472 132.73 -16.91 149.63
N MET A 473 131.49 -17.17 149.18
CA MET A 473 130.26 -16.91 149.94
C MET A 473 130.07 -17.85 151.14
N GLU A 474 130.53 -19.10 151.02
CA GLU A 474 130.53 -20.09 152.11
C GLU A 474 131.49 -19.72 153.24
N ALA A 475 132.62 -19.06 152.92
CA ALA A 475 133.56 -18.58 153.93
C ALA A 475 133.03 -17.34 154.69
N GLU A 476 132.28 -16.47 154.02
CA GLU A 476 131.78 -15.21 154.60
C GLU A 476 130.55 -15.41 155.51
N THR A 477 129.70 -16.40 155.21
CA THR A 477 128.55 -16.78 156.07
C THR A 477 128.97 -17.41 157.40
N ALA A 478 130.12 -18.09 157.45
CA ALA A 478 130.70 -18.60 158.69
C ALA A 478 131.25 -17.48 159.61
N PHE A 479 131.54 -16.29 159.07
CA PHE A 479 132.06 -15.16 159.83
C PHE A 479 130.93 -14.31 160.47
N GLN A 480 129.82 -14.13 159.74
CA GLN A 480 128.69 -13.30 160.19
C GLN A 480 127.89 -13.92 161.36
N THR A 481 127.85 -15.25 161.46
CA THR A 481 127.12 -15.97 162.53
C THR A 481 127.76 -15.79 163.92
N LEU A 482 129.06 -15.49 164.02
CA LEU A 482 129.71 -15.15 165.28
C LEU A 482 129.35 -13.73 165.78
N GLN A 483 128.92 -12.83 164.88
CA GLN A 483 128.75 -11.41 165.18
C GLN A 483 127.33 -11.06 165.69
N HIS A 484 126.31 -11.82 165.28
CA HIS A 484 124.91 -11.53 165.63
C HIS A 484 124.59 -11.77 167.12
N LEU A 485 125.17 -12.81 167.74
CA LEU A 485 124.96 -13.16 169.16
C LEU A 485 125.32 -12.03 170.14
N HIS A 486 126.14 -11.06 169.70
CA HIS A 486 126.56 -9.93 170.52
C HIS A 486 125.53 -8.77 170.52
N SER A 487 124.87 -8.53 169.39
CA SER A 487 123.92 -7.40 169.23
C SER A 487 122.56 -7.61 169.89
N GLN A 488 122.16 -8.87 170.09
CA GLN A 488 120.85 -9.27 170.64
C GLN A 488 120.63 -8.84 172.11
N SER A 489 121.66 -8.31 172.79
CA SER A 489 121.59 -7.90 174.21
C SER A 489 121.36 -6.41 174.45
N GLN A 490 121.29 -5.56 173.41
CA GLN A 490 121.40 -4.10 173.58
C GLN A 490 120.18 -3.26 173.12
N GLU A 491 119.32 -3.76 172.23
CA GLU A 491 118.29 -2.93 171.56
C GLU A 491 116.90 -2.96 172.24
N GLU A 492 116.69 -3.77 173.29
CA GLU A 492 115.44 -3.81 174.08
C GLU A 492 115.11 -2.48 174.82
N LEU A 493 116.01 -1.48 174.73
CA LEU A 493 115.92 -0.18 175.40
C LEU A 493 115.16 0.94 174.62
N ARG A 494 114.65 0.71 173.40
CA ARG A 494 114.14 1.81 172.53
C ARG A 494 112.68 1.72 172.05
N SER A 495 111.85 0.88 172.66
CA SER A 495 110.48 0.56 172.21
C SER A 495 109.39 1.66 172.36
N LEU A 496 109.70 2.91 172.74
CA LEU A 496 108.71 3.84 173.33
C LEU A 496 108.39 5.12 172.52
N ALA A 497 108.91 5.33 171.30
CA ALA A 497 108.99 6.69 170.72
C ALA A 497 108.07 7.05 169.52
N ALA A 498 107.41 6.10 168.83
CA ALA A 498 106.93 6.35 167.45
C ALA A 498 105.44 6.05 167.15
N GLU A 499 104.57 6.03 168.16
CA GLU A 499 103.14 5.64 168.02
C GLU A 499 102.23 6.68 167.30
N PHE A 500 102.77 7.74 166.70
CA PHE A 500 102.05 9.02 166.54
C PHE A 500 101.55 9.44 165.14
N GLN A 501 101.86 8.74 164.03
CA GLN A 501 101.52 9.23 162.67
C GLN A 501 100.40 8.48 161.92
N ASN A 502 99.74 7.50 162.53
CA ASN A 502 98.82 6.60 161.83
C ASN A 502 97.33 7.07 161.83
N ARG A 503 97.00 8.31 161.43
CA ARG A 503 95.59 8.79 161.51
C ARG A 503 95.07 9.95 160.63
N VAL A 504 95.66 10.28 159.47
CA VAL A 504 95.11 11.34 158.59
C VAL A 504 94.90 10.85 157.14
N HIS A 505 93.66 10.95 156.68
CA HIS A 505 93.19 10.91 155.27
C HIS A 505 92.95 9.58 154.54
N ILE A 506 92.32 8.62 155.21
CA ILE A 506 91.28 7.77 154.58
C ILE A 506 90.02 8.66 154.31
N LEU A 507 89.00 8.13 153.61
CA LEU A 507 87.61 8.60 153.61
C LEU A 507 87.30 9.91 152.86
N LYS A 508 87.24 9.84 151.52
CA LYS A 508 86.23 10.52 150.69
C LYS A 508 86.19 9.91 149.29
N ASP A 509 86.03 8.60 149.21
CA ASP A 509 84.71 7.93 149.25
C ASP A 509 83.78 8.36 148.12
N MET A 510 83.48 7.34 147.32
CA MET A 510 82.15 6.95 146.87
C MET A 510 81.48 7.80 145.78
N GLU A 511 81.25 7.27 144.57
CA GLU A 511 80.44 6.08 144.24
C GLU A 511 78.93 6.38 144.26
N THR A 512 78.24 5.95 143.20
CA THR A 512 76.78 5.91 142.97
C THR A 512 76.01 7.23 142.73
N ARG A 513 75.61 7.42 141.47
CA ARG A 513 74.21 7.42 140.96
C ARG A 513 74.20 7.95 139.51
N ASN A 514 73.74 7.23 138.48
CA ASN A 514 72.79 6.12 138.42
C ASN A 514 71.43 6.44 139.08
N GLN A 515 70.88 7.62 138.75
CA GLN A 515 69.53 8.05 139.09
C GLN A 515 68.88 8.83 137.92
N CYS A 516 69.10 8.38 136.67
CA CYS A 516 68.47 8.95 135.46
C CYS A 516 67.37 8.06 134.88
N LEU A 517 66.75 7.22 135.72
CA LEU A 517 65.65 6.31 135.41
C LEU A 517 64.50 6.53 136.41
N GLN A 518 64.05 7.77 136.60
CA GLN A 518 63.07 8.09 137.66
C GLN A 518 61.81 8.85 137.21
N ASP A 519 61.82 9.62 136.11
CA ASP A 519 60.80 10.67 135.95
C ASP A 519 59.78 10.49 134.79
N GLU A 520 59.70 9.36 134.08
CA GLU A 520 58.71 9.23 132.97
C GLU A 520 58.15 7.81 132.70
N VAL A 521 57.80 7.06 133.76
CA VAL A 521 56.92 5.87 133.69
C VAL A 521 55.68 6.02 134.58
N GLU A 522 55.15 7.24 134.67
CA GLU A 522 53.78 7.53 135.13
C GLU A 522 53.03 8.20 133.96
N LYS A 523 52.86 7.54 132.81
CA LYS A 523 52.08 6.31 132.59
C LYS A 523 50.62 6.46 133.05
N VAL A 524 49.85 7.11 132.17
CA VAL A 524 48.38 7.07 132.02
C VAL A 524 47.58 8.10 132.84
N LYS A 525 46.87 8.96 132.09
CA LYS A 525 45.99 10.08 132.50
C LYS A 525 46.76 11.31 133.03
N GLU A 526 46.48 12.54 132.60
CA GLU A 526 45.29 13.07 131.93
C GLU A 526 45.61 13.95 130.69
N GLU A 527 44.74 13.83 129.68
CA GLU A 527 44.21 14.90 128.82
C GLU A 527 45.09 15.96 128.13
N ASN A 528 44.81 16.08 126.82
CA ASN A 528 44.90 17.28 125.95
C ASN A 528 46.22 17.69 125.26
N LYS A 529 46.12 17.72 123.92
CA LYS A 529 46.64 18.76 122.99
C LYS A 529 48.16 19.00 122.91
N GLY A 530 48.77 18.60 121.79
CA GLY A 530 50.08 19.14 121.39
C GLY A 530 50.71 18.48 120.17
N LEU A 531 50.38 19.00 118.99
CA LEU A 531 51.13 18.94 117.71
C LEU A 531 52.53 18.28 117.71
N ASN A 532 52.67 17.20 116.94
CA ASN A 532 53.75 17.00 115.95
C ASN A 532 53.21 16.01 114.89
N GLU A 533 53.01 16.42 113.64
CA GLU A 533 54.04 16.65 112.60
C GLU A 533 54.55 15.35 111.94
N VAL A 534 53.60 14.60 111.38
CA VAL A 534 53.80 13.67 110.26
C VAL A 534 52.79 14.10 109.19
N ASN A 535 53.15 15.04 108.33
CA ASN A 535 53.81 14.75 107.05
C ASN A 535 53.04 13.78 106.14
N LEU A 536 51.73 14.01 105.98
CA LEU A 536 51.05 13.88 104.69
C LEU A 536 49.92 14.92 104.61
N SER A 537 49.96 15.73 103.57
CA SER A 537 49.31 17.04 103.46
C SER A 537 47.79 17.07 103.64
N SER A 538 47.34 17.89 104.57
CA SER A 538 45.98 18.46 104.59
C SER A 538 46.00 19.89 104.02
N THR A 539 44.89 20.31 103.39
CA THR A 539 44.52 21.73 103.18
C THR A 539 45.36 22.58 102.18
N VAL A 540 45.30 22.27 100.88
CA VAL A 540 45.30 23.30 99.80
C VAL A 540 44.33 22.91 98.65
N SER A 541 43.11 22.48 99.00
CA SER A 541 42.05 22.14 98.01
C SER A 541 40.80 23.04 98.14
N ILE A 542 40.81 24.01 99.07
CA ILE A 542 39.70 24.93 99.31
C ILE A 542 40.25 26.33 99.62
N LYS A 543 40.67 27.07 98.58
CA LYS A 543 40.52 28.55 98.56
C LYS A 543 40.72 29.25 97.21
N ASN A 544 41.73 28.90 96.42
CA ASN A 544 42.23 29.78 95.33
C ASN A 544 42.05 29.26 93.89
N LEU A 545 41.01 28.47 93.62
CA LEU A 545 40.31 28.48 92.30
C LEU A 545 38.79 28.61 92.49
N GLN A 546 38.38 29.30 93.56
CA GLN A 546 37.02 29.83 93.67
C GLN A 546 36.76 30.97 92.65
N ASP A 547 37.80 31.49 91.99
CA ASP A 547 37.72 32.57 91.01
C ASP A 547 37.41 32.09 89.57
N GLU A 548 37.67 30.82 89.24
CA GLU A 548 37.29 30.24 87.93
C GLU A 548 35.83 29.73 87.94
N ILE A 549 35.30 29.43 89.13
CA ILE A 549 33.89 29.08 89.36
C ILE A 549 32.98 30.32 89.33
N LEU A 550 33.53 31.53 89.44
CA LEU A 550 32.76 32.78 89.39
C LEU A 550 32.45 33.26 87.96
N SER A 551 33.30 32.98 86.97
CA SER A 551 33.09 33.42 85.57
C SER A 551 32.16 32.50 84.78
N LEU A 552 32.23 31.17 84.99
CA LEU A 552 31.35 30.20 84.30
C LEU A 552 29.97 30.04 84.94
N ARG A 553 29.78 30.52 86.17
CA ARG A 553 28.47 30.52 86.86
C ARG A 553 27.62 31.75 86.55
N GLU A 554 28.23 32.84 86.07
CA GLU A 554 27.51 34.05 85.61
C GLU A 554 26.80 33.85 84.25
N THR A 555 27.29 32.93 83.41
CA THR A 555 26.67 32.59 82.12
C THR A 555 25.49 31.62 82.21
N ILE A 556 25.37 30.87 83.32
CA ILE A 556 24.21 29.99 83.57
C ILE A 556 23.01 30.80 84.11
N GLY A 557 23.27 31.75 85.00
CA GLY A 557 22.22 32.63 85.56
C GLY A 557 21.52 33.55 84.55
N LYS A 558 22.05 33.71 83.33
CA LYS A 558 21.42 34.46 82.22
C LYS A 558 20.57 33.57 81.28
N LEU A 559 20.61 32.25 81.44
CA LEU A 559 19.78 31.29 80.70
C LEU A 559 18.60 30.75 81.53
N GLU A 560 18.71 30.74 82.86
CA GLU A 560 17.60 30.30 83.74
C GLU A 560 16.47 31.35 83.84
N ALA A 561 16.78 32.64 83.74
CA ALA A 561 15.78 33.72 83.72
C ALA A 561 14.92 33.75 82.42
N GLU A 562 15.42 33.20 81.31
CA GLU A 562 14.69 33.09 80.03
C GLU A 562 13.63 31.97 80.09
N VAL A 563 13.83 30.97 80.95
CA VAL A 563 12.92 29.81 81.10
C VAL A 563 11.75 30.11 82.03
N GLU A 564 11.97 30.89 83.09
CA GLU A 564 10.90 31.27 84.03
C GLU A 564 9.87 32.22 83.36
N LEU A 565 10.32 33.14 82.50
CA LEU A 565 9.42 34.05 81.75
C LEU A 565 8.55 33.34 80.69
N ARG A 566 8.92 32.12 80.27
CA ARG A 566 8.18 31.32 79.27
C ARG A 566 7.19 30.35 79.91
N VAL A 567 7.28 30.10 81.21
CA VAL A 567 6.34 29.26 81.97
C VAL A 567 5.00 29.98 82.19
N ASP A 568 5.02 31.29 82.48
CA ASP A 568 3.78 32.06 82.73
C ASP A 568 2.99 32.34 81.45
N GLN A 569 3.66 32.55 80.31
CA GLN A 569 2.99 32.67 79.00
C GLN A 569 2.21 31.39 78.63
N ARG A 570 2.76 30.21 78.92
CA ARG A 570 2.08 28.92 78.71
C ARG A 570 0.85 28.77 79.63
N ASN A 571 0.96 29.20 80.89
CA ASN A 571 -0.12 29.09 81.85
C ASN A 571 -1.29 30.05 81.52
N ALA A 572 -1.00 31.25 80.98
CA ALA A 572 -2.03 32.19 80.52
C ALA A 572 -2.82 31.65 79.30
N LEU A 573 -2.13 31.15 78.27
CA LEU A 573 -2.77 30.55 77.08
C LEU A 573 -3.62 29.33 77.43
N GLN A 574 -3.27 28.57 78.47
CA GLN A 574 -4.02 27.40 78.89
C GLN A 574 -5.30 27.73 79.70
N GLN A 575 -5.39 28.95 80.26
CA GLN A 575 -6.63 29.51 80.83
C GLN A 575 -7.56 30.05 79.72
N GLU A 576 -7.05 30.77 78.72
CA GLU A 576 -7.85 31.22 77.56
C GLU A 576 -8.50 30.05 76.81
N ILE A 577 -7.76 28.94 76.62
CA ILE A 577 -8.28 27.71 76.00
C ILE A 577 -9.41 27.09 76.84
N TYR A 578 -9.44 27.28 78.16
CA TYR A 578 -10.52 26.77 79.01
C TYR A 578 -11.79 27.62 78.86
N CYS A 579 -11.68 28.95 78.93
CA CYS A 579 -12.82 29.86 78.76
C CYS A 579 -13.45 29.76 77.36
N LEU A 580 -12.64 29.75 76.28
CA LEU A 580 -13.14 29.60 74.90
C LEU A 580 -13.85 28.25 74.67
N LYS A 581 -13.50 27.22 75.44
CA LYS A 581 -14.12 25.88 75.36
C LYS A 581 -15.49 25.83 76.05
N GLU A 582 -15.71 26.64 77.10
CA GLU A 582 -17.04 26.84 77.68
C GLU A 582 -17.92 27.73 76.79
N GLU A 583 -17.40 28.81 76.23
CA GLU A 583 -18.13 29.67 75.27
C GLU A 583 -18.59 28.88 74.04
N LEU A 584 -17.75 28.02 73.46
CA LEU A 584 -18.13 27.14 72.36
C LEU A 584 -19.21 26.11 72.74
N ASN A 585 -19.27 25.68 73.99
CA ASN A 585 -20.32 24.77 74.48
C ASN A 585 -21.65 25.50 74.70
N GLU A 586 -21.65 26.71 75.25
CA GLU A 586 -22.87 27.52 75.41
C GLU A 586 -23.39 28.05 74.07
N LEU A 587 -22.51 28.41 73.13
CA LEU A 587 -22.90 28.76 71.76
C LEU A 587 -23.52 27.57 71.04
N ARG A 588 -22.98 26.35 71.24
CA ARG A 588 -23.55 25.11 70.71
C ARG A 588 -24.93 24.79 71.29
N LYS A 589 -25.15 24.97 72.60
CA LYS A 589 -26.48 24.84 73.23
C LYS A 589 -27.48 25.87 72.69
N LYS A 590 -27.05 27.13 72.50
CA LYS A 590 -27.91 28.17 71.88
C LYS A 590 -28.25 27.85 70.43
N HIS A 591 -27.30 27.32 69.65
CA HIS A 591 -27.57 26.89 68.28
C HIS A 591 -28.56 25.71 68.23
N GLN A 592 -28.42 24.73 69.12
CA GLN A 592 -29.36 23.63 69.30
C GLN A 592 -30.77 24.12 69.65
N ALA A 593 -30.90 25.01 70.64
CA ALA A 593 -32.18 25.60 71.04
C ALA A 593 -32.81 26.50 69.97
N MET A 594 -32.00 27.16 69.13
CA MET A 594 -32.48 27.96 68.00
C MET A 594 -33.02 27.08 66.87
N MET A 595 -32.39 25.92 66.60
CA MET A 595 -32.92 24.92 65.67
C MET A 595 -34.27 24.37 66.15
N GLU A 596 -34.38 24.02 67.43
CA GLU A 596 -35.63 23.54 68.05
C GLU A 596 -36.75 24.60 68.04
N GLN A 597 -36.42 25.90 68.11
CA GLN A 597 -37.41 26.97 67.93
C GLN A 597 -37.86 27.13 66.47
N VAL A 598 -36.98 26.95 65.49
CA VAL A 598 -37.33 27.01 64.06
C VAL A 598 -38.24 25.84 63.65
N GLU A 599 -38.04 24.65 64.23
CA GLU A 599 -38.98 23.51 64.06
C GLU A 599 -40.37 23.76 64.66
N SER A 600 -40.49 24.62 65.68
CA SER A 600 -41.76 24.93 66.34
C SER A 600 -42.67 25.92 65.60
N VAL A 601 -42.20 26.55 64.52
CA VAL A 601 -42.98 27.48 63.68
C VAL A 601 -43.28 26.85 62.31
N SER A 602 -43.83 25.63 62.34
CA SER A 602 -44.27 24.92 61.15
C SER A 602 -45.60 25.47 60.61
N LEU A 603 -45.54 26.28 59.54
CA LEU A 603 -46.69 26.48 58.66
C LEU A 603 -46.97 25.18 57.89
N ASN A 604 -47.91 24.41 58.41
CA ASN A 604 -48.64 23.29 57.80
C ASN A 604 -47.86 22.40 56.78
N PRO A 605 -47.20 21.31 57.23
CA PRO A 605 -46.22 20.59 56.42
C PRO A 605 -46.80 19.84 55.21
N ASP A 606 -48.06 19.40 55.20
CA ASP A 606 -48.52 18.42 54.20
C ASP A 606 -48.66 18.97 52.76
N SER A 607 -48.92 20.27 52.60
CA SER A 607 -48.99 20.90 51.26
C SER A 607 -47.59 21.18 50.68
N PHE A 608 -46.68 21.71 51.51
CA PHE A 608 -45.29 21.91 51.11
C PHE A 608 -44.52 20.59 50.99
N SER A 609 -44.82 19.58 51.81
CA SER A 609 -44.18 18.26 51.74
C SER A 609 -44.43 17.58 50.40
N LEU A 610 -45.65 17.68 49.85
CA LEU A 610 -45.93 17.15 48.50
C LEU A 610 -45.14 17.89 47.42
N SER A 611 -45.21 19.22 47.34
CA SER A 611 -44.48 19.97 46.30
C SER A 611 -42.95 19.94 46.48
N VAL A 612 -42.44 19.90 47.71
CA VAL A 612 -41.00 19.70 47.99
C VAL A 612 -40.58 18.29 47.59
N LYS A 613 -41.41 17.27 47.84
CA LYS A 613 -41.12 15.90 47.41
C LYS A 613 -41.18 15.75 45.89
N GLU A 614 -42.16 16.34 45.22
CA GLU A 614 -42.23 16.41 43.75
C GLU A 614 -40.99 17.10 43.17
N LEU A 615 -40.60 18.27 43.70
CA LEU A 615 -39.38 18.97 43.30
C LEU A 615 -38.10 18.18 43.64
N GLN A 616 -38.09 17.40 44.72
CA GLN A 616 -36.96 16.55 45.12
C GLN A 616 -36.85 15.29 44.24
N ASP A 617 -37.98 14.71 43.82
CA ASP A 617 -38.05 13.61 42.87
C ASP A 617 -37.69 14.08 41.45
N GLU A 618 -38.14 15.27 41.03
CA GLU A 618 -37.72 15.90 39.77
C GLU A 618 -36.24 16.27 39.76
N ASN A 619 -35.71 16.88 40.83
CA ASN A 619 -34.28 17.19 40.96
C ASN A 619 -33.44 15.90 40.98
N SER A 620 -33.95 14.81 41.58
CA SER A 620 -33.29 13.49 41.53
C SER A 620 -33.25 12.92 40.11
N LYS A 621 -34.35 13.00 39.35
CA LYS A 621 -34.39 12.61 37.92
C LYS A 621 -33.47 13.48 37.07
N LEU A 622 -33.48 14.79 37.29
CA LEU A 622 -32.66 15.76 36.53
C LEU A 622 -31.16 15.58 36.84
N LYS A 623 -30.82 15.19 38.07
CA LYS A 623 -29.48 14.79 38.46
C LYS A 623 -29.07 13.47 37.81
N GLU A 624 -29.96 12.48 37.74
CA GLU A 624 -29.70 11.21 37.03
C GLU A 624 -29.47 11.45 35.53
N VAL A 625 -30.27 12.32 34.89
CA VAL A 625 -30.05 12.78 33.51
C VAL A 625 -28.70 13.48 33.38
N CYS A 626 -28.36 14.41 34.28
CA CYS A 626 -27.09 15.12 34.25
C CYS A 626 -25.87 14.18 34.43
N GLU A 627 -25.95 13.15 35.27
CA GLU A 627 -24.90 12.12 35.37
C GLU A 627 -24.83 11.22 34.13
N ARG A 628 -25.97 10.92 33.49
CA ARG A 628 -26.01 10.19 32.22
C ARG A 628 -25.35 10.99 31.11
N ASP A 629 -25.72 12.27 30.95
CA ASP A 629 -25.14 13.21 29.99
C ASP A 629 -23.62 13.39 30.22
N LYS A 630 -23.16 13.41 31.48
CA LYS A 630 -21.72 13.42 31.80
C LYS A 630 -21.03 12.13 31.36
N SER A 631 -21.63 10.97 31.62
CA SER A 631 -21.05 9.68 31.20
C SER A 631 -21.01 9.55 29.68
N GLU A 632 -22.06 9.97 28.97
CA GLU A 632 -22.09 10.03 27.51
C GLU A 632 -21.06 11.02 26.97
N LYS A 633 -20.89 12.18 27.61
CA LYS A 633 -19.84 13.15 27.27
C LYS A 633 -18.43 12.59 27.47
N ILE A 634 -18.19 11.80 28.53
CA ILE A 634 -16.89 11.12 28.73
C ILE A 634 -16.64 10.14 27.57
N VAL A 635 -17.61 9.30 27.22
CA VAL A 635 -17.51 8.36 26.07
C VAL A 635 -17.32 9.10 24.74
N LEU A 636 -17.92 10.28 24.56
CA LEU A 636 -17.69 11.12 23.37
C LEU A 636 -16.29 11.74 23.35
N VAL A 637 -15.74 12.14 24.50
CA VAL A 637 -14.36 12.62 24.62
C VAL A 637 -13.35 11.51 24.32
N GLU A 638 -13.56 10.30 24.86
CA GLU A 638 -12.74 9.12 24.54
C GLU A 638 -12.78 8.78 23.03
N LYS A 639 -13.96 8.87 22.40
CA LYS A 639 -14.10 8.70 20.94
C LYS A 639 -13.37 9.79 20.15
N LEU A 640 -13.39 11.04 20.62
CA LEU A 640 -12.63 12.13 20.00
C LEU A 640 -11.12 11.92 20.13
N GLU A 641 -10.63 11.46 21.29
CA GLU A 641 -9.21 11.13 21.50
C GLU A 641 -8.75 9.95 20.61
N ILE A 642 -9.61 8.94 20.40
CA ILE A 642 -9.37 7.88 19.42
C ILE A 642 -9.33 8.44 18.00
N MET A 643 -10.23 9.37 17.65
CA MET A 643 -10.27 10.00 16.34
C MET A 643 -9.04 10.89 16.08
N GLU A 644 -8.55 11.61 17.09
CA GLU A 644 -7.32 12.40 17.04
C GLU A 644 -6.10 11.49 16.78
N LYS A 645 -5.96 10.39 17.53
CA LYS A 645 -4.91 9.37 17.29
C LYS A 645 -5.00 8.70 15.93
N LEU A 646 -6.20 8.60 15.33
CA LEU A 646 -6.38 8.13 13.96
C LEU A 646 -5.98 9.20 12.93
N LEU A 647 -6.24 10.48 13.19
CA LEU A 647 -5.78 11.59 12.35
C LEU A 647 -4.26 11.72 12.37
N GLU A 648 -3.61 11.59 13.53
CA GLU A 648 -2.15 11.55 13.66
C GLU A 648 -1.54 10.39 12.87
N LYS A 649 -2.15 9.19 12.95
CA LYS A 649 -1.73 8.02 12.16
C LYS A 649 -1.93 8.23 10.67
N ASN A 650 -3.04 8.84 10.25
CA ASN A 650 -3.30 9.15 8.84
C ASN A 650 -2.27 10.16 8.32
N ALA A 651 -1.95 11.21 9.07
CA ALA A 651 -0.91 12.17 8.69
C ALA A 651 0.49 11.51 8.59
N PHE A 652 0.81 10.58 9.50
CA PHE A 652 2.05 9.80 9.41
C PHE A 652 2.08 8.90 8.16
N LEU A 653 0.97 8.26 7.82
CA LEU A 653 0.83 7.45 6.60
C LEU A 653 0.89 8.30 5.34
N GLU A 654 0.26 9.48 5.31
CA GLU A 654 0.33 10.44 4.19
C GLU A 654 1.77 10.91 3.94
N ASN A 655 2.51 11.24 5.00
CA ASN A 655 3.94 11.56 4.89
C ASN A 655 4.75 10.36 4.36
N SER A 656 4.54 9.17 4.90
CA SER A 656 5.21 7.94 4.46
C SER A 656 4.93 7.61 2.99
N LEU A 657 3.69 7.86 2.52
CA LEU A 657 3.31 7.71 1.12
C LEU A 657 3.93 8.79 0.22
N SER A 658 4.05 10.03 0.71
CA SER A 658 4.75 11.12 0.01
C SER A 658 6.24 10.80 -0.16
N ASP A 659 6.90 10.30 0.88
CA ASP A 659 8.31 9.91 0.85
C ASP A 659 8.53 8.73 -0.12
N LEU A 660 7.70 7.68 -0.03
CA LEU A 660 7.74 6.53 -0.94
C LEU A 660 7.47 6.95 -2.40
N ASN A 661 6.59 7.93 -2.63
CA ASN A 661 6.34 8.46 -3.97
C ASN A 661 7.52 9.29 -4.51
N ALA A 662 8.24 10.02 -3.64
CA ALA A 662 9.47 10.71 -4.03
C ALA A 662 10.60 9.72 -4.38
N GLU A 663 10.74 8.62 -3.62
CA GLU A 663 11.64 7.52 -3.95
C GLU A 663 11.26 6.85 -5.28
N LEU A 664 9.98 6.60 -5.51
CA LEU A 664 9.47 6.03 -6.75
C LEU A 664 9.79 6.91 -7.97
N GLU A 665 9.62 8.23 -7.86
CA GLU A 665 9.98 9.15 -8.94
C GLU A 665 11.49 9.17 -9.20
N GLY A 666 12.31 9.16 -8.14
CA GLY A 666 13.76 9.00 -8.26
C GLY A 666 14.22 7.64 -8.84
N VAL A 667 13.38 6.60 -8.76
CA VAL A 667 13.58 5.33 -9.49
C VAL A 667 13.15 5.47 -10.96
N ARG A 668 12.04 6.15 -11.26
CA ARG A 668 11.60 6.42 -12.65
C ARG A 668 12.66 7.20 -13.44
N GLU A 669 13.27 8.23 -12.84
CA GLU A 669 14.36 8.97 -13.47
C GLU A 669 15.54 8.05 -13.82
N LYS A 670 15.99 7.21 -12.89
CA LYS A 670 17.07 6.24 -13.14
C LYS A 670 16.72 5.20 -14.21
N VAL A 671 15.47 4.76 -14.28
CA VAL A 671 14.99 3.87 -15.34
C VAL A 671 15.05 4.57 -16.69
N LYS A 672 14.63 5.84 -16.76
CA LYS A 672 14.70 6.65 -17.98
C LYS A 672 16.16 6.86 -18.44
N ASP A 673 17.07 7.17 -17.52
CA ASP A 673 18.51 7.27 -17.82
C ASP A 673 19.06 5.94 -18.39
N LEU A 674 18.63 4.81 -17.83
CA LEU A 674 19.01 3.47 -18.30
C LEU A 674 18.41 3.17 -19.69
N GLU A 675 17.17 3.58 -19.96
CA GLU A 675 16.53 3.45 -21.28
C GLU A 675 17.26 4.28 -22.33
N GLU A 676 17.61 5.53 -22.03
CA GLU A 676 18.41 6.39 -22.93
C GLU A 676 19.80 5.79 -23.18
N ALA A 677 20.47 5.25 -22.16
CA ALA A 677 21.73 4.52 -22.30
C ALA A 677 21.58 3.27 -23.20
N CYS A 678 20.52 2.47 -23.00
CA CYS A 678 20.21 1.31 -23.84
C CYS A 678 19.94 1.70 -25.30
N GLN A 679 19.24 2.82 -25.55
CA GLN A 679 19.03 3.33 -26.90
C GLN A 679 20.33 3.80 -27.56
N ASN A 680 21.22 4.45 -26.81
CA ASN A 680 22.54 4.85 -27.32
C ASN A 680 23.39 3.62 -27.69
N LEU A 681 23.47 2.61 -26.82
CA LEU A 681 24.13 1.34 -27.11
C LEU A 681 23.52 0.61 -28.32
N LEU A 682 22.20 0.73 -28.53
CA LEU A 682 21.55 0.16 -29.72
C LEU A 682 21.97 0.89 -31.01
N ARG A 683 22.09 2.23 -30.98
CA ARG A 683 22.62 3.02 -32.11
C ARG A 683 24.07 2.66 -32.40
N GLU A 684 24.92 2.57 -31.37
CA GLU A 684 26.32 2.14 -31.50
C GLU A 684 26.44 0.73 -32.10
N LYS A 685 25.60 -0.21 -31.63
CA LYS A 685 25.52 -1.56 -32.21
C LYS A 685 25.13 -1.51 -33.69
N SER A 686 24.16 -0.68 -34.07
CA SER A 686 23.78 -0.50 -35.48
C SER A 686 24.92 0.08 -36.32
N THR A 687 25.70 1.04 -35.81
CA THR A 687 26.88 1.56 -36.53
C THR A 687 27.98 0.49 -36.66
N LEU A 688 28.26 -0.28 -35.61
CA LEU A 688 29.24 -1.37 -35.66
C LEU A 688 28.83 -2.51 -36.62
N VAL A 689 27.53 -2.79 -36.75
CA VAL A 689 27.01 -3.73 -37.75
C VAL A 689 27.25 -3.18 -39.17
N ALA A 690 26.96 -1.91 -39.42
CA ALA A 690 27.22 -1.29 -40.72
C ALA A 690 28.73 -1.27 -41.07
N GLU A 691 29.60 -0.96 -40.11
CA GLU A 691 31.06 -1.04 -40.28
C GLU A 691 31.53 -2.47 -40.58
N LYS A 692 30.98 -3.46 -39.87
CA LYS A 692 31.24 -4.88 -40.11
C LYS A 692 30.81 -5.30 -41.53
N ASP A 693 29.65 -4.88 -42.00
CA ASP A 693 29.16 -5.22 -43.34
C ASP A 693 30.01 -4.56 -44.44
N ILE A 694 30.52 -3.34 -44.20
CA ILE A 694 31.52 -2.70 -45.06
C ILE A 694 32.82 -3.51 -45.08
N LEU A 695 33.33 -3.95 -43.92
CA LEU A 695 34.55 -4.78 -43.83
C LEU A 695 34.38 -6.15 -44.50
N ILE A 696 33.21 -6.80 -44.35
CA ILE A 696 32.89 -8.04 -45.06
C ILE A 696 32.89 -7.81 -46.57
N SER A 697 32.30 -6.71 -47.05
CA SER A 697 32.30 -6.34 -48.46
C SER A 697 33.72 -6.12 -49.00
N GLN A 698 34.58 -5.44 -48.23
CA GLN A 698 35.99 -5.26 -48.58
C GLN A 698 36.76 -6.58 -48.62
N LEU A 699 36.52 -7.47 -47.66
CA LEU A 699 37.15 -8.80 -47.61
C LEU A 699 36.70 -9.67 -48.78
N GLN A 700 35.42 -9.63 -49.15
CA GLN A 700 34.89 -10.34 -50.31
C GLN A 700 35.52 -9.86 -51.63
N ILE A 701 35.69 -8.54 -51.80
CA ILE A 701 36.40 -7.96 -52.95
C ILE A 701 37.87 -8.43 -52.96
N ALA A 702 38.56 -8.40 -51.81
CA ALA A 702 39.94 -8.88 -51.71
C ALA A 702 40.07 -10.38 -52.03
N ASN A 703 39.11 -11.19 -51.63
CA ASN A 703 39.08 -12.63 -51.91
C ASN A 703 38.81 -12.91 -53.41
N GLN A 704 37.90 -12.16 -54.05
CA GLN A 704 37.67 -12.23 -55.50
C GLN A 704 38.93 -11.86 -56.29
N ASN A 705 39.64 -10.80 -55.88
CA ASN A 705 40.91 -10.40 -56.49
C ASN A 705 42.00 -11.48 -56.35
N LEU A 706 42.01 -12.21 -55.22
CA LEU A 706 42.95 -13.30 -54.97
C LEU A 706 42.61 -14.55 -55.79
N GLU A 707 41.32 -14.86 -55.97
CA GLU A 707 40.84 -15.91 -56.88
C GLU A 707 41.22 -15.61 -58.33
N GLU A 708 40.95 -14.38 -58.82
CA GLU A 708 41.39 -13.94 -60.15
C GLU A 708 42.92 -14.03 -60.34
N LEU A 709 43.71 -13.69 -59.31
CA LEU A 709 45.17 -13.83 -59.35
C LEU A 709 45.61 -15.29 -59.37
N SER A 710 44.90 -16.18 -58.67
CA SER A 710 45.11 -17.63 -58.69
C SER A 710 44.81 -18.22 -60.08
N GLU A 711 43.69 -17.85 -60.69
CA GLU A 711 43.36 -18.26 -62.07
C GLU A 711 44.42 -17.78 -63.08
N LYS A 712 44.83 -16.51 -62.98
CA LYS A 712 45.92 -15.96 -63.81
C LYS A 712 47.24 -16.70 -63.58
N ASN A 713 47.56 -17.08 -62.35
CA ASN A 713 48.76 -17.85 -62.02
C ASN A 713 48.70 -19.27 -62.61
N ASN A 714 47.56 -19.97 -62.47
CA ASN A 714 47.36 -21.30 -63.06
C ASN A 714 47.43 -21.25 -64.60
N PHE A 715 46.90 -20.20 -65.22
CA PHE A 715 47.02 -19.99 -66.67
C PHE A 715 48.49 -19.79 -67.10
N LEU A 716 49.26 -19.01 -66.34
CA LEU A 716 50.69 -18.82 -66.57
C LEU A 716 51.49 -20.11 -66.34
N GLU A 717 51.17 -20.90 -65.30
CA GLU A 717 51.80 -22.19 -65.01
C GLU A 717 51.55 -23.20 -66.13
N ASN A 718 50.30 -23.31 -66.60
CA ASN A 718 49.97 -24.13 -67.77
C ASN A 718 50.71 -23.66 -69.04
N SER A 719 50.75 -22.34 -69.28
CA SER A 719 51.47 -21.77 -70.42
C SER A 719 52.98 -22.05 -70.37
N LEU A 720 53.57 -22.04 -69.16
CA LEU A 720 54.97 -22.41 -68.94
C LEU A 720 55.20 -23.91 -69.09
N PHE A 721 54.24 -24.75 -68.67
CA PHE A 721 54.29 -26.20 -68.86
C PHE A 721 54.24 -26.55 -70.35
N ASP A 722 53.32 -25.96 -71.11
CA ASP A 722 53.21 -26.14 -72.56
C ASP A 722 54.50 -25.67 -73.27
N ALA A 723 55.02 -24.50 -72.92
CA ALA A 723 56.29 -24.01 -73.45
C ALA A 723 57.48 -24.92 -73.11
N ASN A 724 57.49 -25.53 -71.91
CA ASN A 724 58.52 -26.50 -71.52
C ASN A 724 58.37 -27.84 -72.26
N ALA A 725 57.14 -28.30 -72.51
CA ALA A 725 56.86 -29.48 -73.33
C ALA A 725 57.25 -29.26 -74.81
N GLU A 726 57.03 -28.06 -75.36
CA GLU A 726 57.56 -27.67 -76.67
C GLU A 726 59.10 -27.69 -76.69
N LEU A 727 59.75 -27.18 -75.63
CA LEU A 727 61.20 -27.15 -75.48
C LEU A 727 61.78 -28.58 -75.39
N GLU A 728 61.16 -29.48 -74.61
CA GLU A 728 61.50 -30.92 -74.59
C GLU A 728 61.31 -31.57 -75.96
N GLY A 729 60.21 -31.27 -76.66
CA GLY A 729 59.93 -31.76 -78.02
C GLY A 729 60.96 -31.26 -79.05
N LEU A 730 61.43 -30.02 -78.92
CA LEU A 730 62.55 -29.48 -79.69
C LEU A 730 63.88 -30.14 -79.30
N GLY A 731 64.08 -30.47 -78.02
CA GLY A 731 65.22 -31.24 -77.53
C GLY A 731 65.28 -32.65 -78.14
N VAL A 732 64.15 -33.36 -78.19
CA VAL A 732 64.05 -34.68 -78.85
C VAL A 732 64.31 -34.56 -80.35
N LYS A 733 63.78 -33.54 -81.03
CA LYS A 733 64.07 -33.27 -82.45
C LYS A 733 65.54 -32.97 -82.68
N SER A 734 66.16 -32.13 -81.84
CA SER A 734 67.58 -31.82 -81.89
C SER A 734 68.42 -33.09 -81.72
N LYS A 735 68.03 -33.96 -80.78
CA LYS A 735 68.72 -35.24 -80.54
C LYS A 735 68.53 -36.23 -81.69
N SER A 736 67.34 -36.33 -82.27
CA SER A 736 67.10 -37.14 -83.48
C SER A 736 67.89 -36.62 -84.69
N LEU A 737 68.11 -35.31 -84.79
CA LEU A 737 68.90 -34.68 -85.84
C LEU A 737 70.41 -34.88 -85.59
N GLU A 738 70.85 -34.83 -84.33
CA GLU A 738 72.20 -35.21 -83.88
C GLU A 738 72.48 -36.70 -84.16
N ASP A 739 71.57 -37.60 -83.81
CA ASP A 739 71.62 -39.03 -84.12
C ASP A 739 71.62 -39.28 -85.64
N SER A 740 70.87 -38.48 -86.41
CA SER A 740 70.90 -38.51 -87.89
C SER A 740 72.23 -38.02 -88.45
N CYS A 741 72.85 -37.01 -87.83
CA CYS A 741 74.21 -36.57 -88.18
C CYS A 741 75.26 -37.62 -87.80
N LEU A 742 75.08 -38.35 -86.70
CA LEU A 742 75.92 -39.50 -86.34
C LEU A 742 75.73 -40.67 -87.32
N LEU A 743 74.49 -40.96 -87.73
CA LEU A 743 74.20 -41.94 -88.78
C LEU A 743 74.83 -41.54 -90.11
N LEU A 744 74.70 -40.29 -90.55
CA LEU A 744 75.38 -39.77 -91.75
C LEU A 744 76.90 -39.79 -91.62
N ALA A 745 77.46 -39.57 -90.43
CA ALA A 745 78.89 -39.71 -90.18
C ALA A 745 79.33 -41.18 -90.28
N ASN A 746 78.51 -42.12 -89.76
CA ASN A 746 78.73 -43.56 -89.85
C ASN A 746 78.58 -44.07 -91.29
N GLU A 747 77.55 -43.66 -92.03
CA GLU A 747 77.38 -43.95 -93.47
C GLU A 747 78.53 -43.38 -94.28
N LYS A 748 78.95 -42.14 -94.02
CA LYS A 748 80.14 -41.55 -94.64
C LYS A 748 81.40 -42.36 -94.31
N SER A 749 81.53 -42.87 -93.08
CA SER A 749 82.65 -43.77 -92.73
C SER A 749 82.55 -45.12 -93.45
N GLY A 750 81.34 -45.66 -93.64
CA GLY A 750 81.07 -46.88 -94.39
C GLY A 750 81.36 -46.73 -95.88
N LEU A 751 80.97 -45.61 -96.49
CA LEU A 751 81.33 -45.26 -97.87
C LEU A 751 82.83 -45.01 -98.04
N ILE A 752 83.51 -44.49 -97.01
CA ILE A 752 84.98 -44.40 -97.01
C ILE A 752 85.61 -45.80 -96.98
N THR A 753 85.13 -46.72 -96.13
CA THR A 753 85.64 -48.10 -96.09
C THR A 753 85.27 -48.93 -97.31
N GLU A 754 84.10 -48.72 -97.92
CA GLU A 754 83.71 -49.36 -99.19
C GLU A 754 84.52 -48.81 -100.37
N ARG A 755 84.78 -47.50 -100.41
CA ARG A 755 85.74 -46.88 -101.35
C ARG A 755 87.15 -47.46 -101.16
N GLU A 756 87.57 -47.71 -99.92
CA GLU A 756 88.86 -48.33 -99.62
C GLU A 756 88.89 -49.82 -99.98
N GLY A 757 87.78 -50.54 -99.83
CA GLY A 757 87.60 -51.91 -100.33
C GLY A 757 87.61 -52.01 -101.86
N LEU A 758 86.98 -51.04 -102.56
CA LEU A 758 87.03 -50.92 -104.02
C LEU A 758 88.43 -50.52 -104.52
N ASN A 759 89.16 -49.68 -103.77
CA ASN A 759 90.59 -49.45 -104.04
C ASN A 759 91.44 -50.72 -103.82
N PHE A 760 91.03 -51.63 -102.95
CA PHE A 760 91.68 -52.93 -102.76
C PHE A 760 91.36 -53.92 -103.90
N SER A 761 90.16 -53.87 -104.49
CA SER A 761 89.75 -54.79 -105.56
C SER A 761 90.28 -54.44 -106.97
N VAL A 762 90.81 -53.24 -107.16
CA VAL A 762 91.48 -52.82 -108.42
C VAL A 762 93.02 -53.04 -108.34
N GLY A 763 93.52 -53.67 -107.28
CA GLY A 763 94.94 -53.74 -106.96
C GLY A 763 95.79 -54.85 -107.60
N HIS A 764 95.23 -55.90 -108.23
CA HIS A 764 96.05 -57.02 -108.74
C HIS A 764 95.56 -57.72 -110.03
N CYS A 765 96.14 -57.30 -111.16
CA CYS A 765 96.54 -58.16 -112.28
C CYS A 765 97.70 -57.46 -113.03
N PRO A 766 98.62 -58.17 -113.73
CA PRO A 766 98.33 -59.45 -114.39
C PRO A 766 99.39 -60.58 -114.33
N LYS A 767 98.90 -61.80 -114.62
CA LYS A 767 99.61 -63.05 -115.01
C LYS A 767 100.07 -64.01 -113.89
N ARG A 768 99.86 -65.31 -114.18
CA ARG A 768 100.10 -66.55 -113.38
C ARG A 768 99.08 -66.83 -112.25
N THR A 769 98.63 -68.06 -112.01
CA THR A 769 98.21 -69.20 -112.88
C THR A 769 97.67 -70.28 -111.94
N GLY A 770 96.46 -70.77 -112.19
CA GLY A 770 95.70 -71.63 -111.28
C GLY A 770 94.26 -71.16 -111.28
#